data_AF-A0A0B7AUV9-F1
#
_entry.id   AF-A0A0B7AUV9-F1
#
_cell.length_a   1.000
_cell.length_b   1.000
_cell.length_c   1.000
_cell.angle_alpha   90.00
_cell.angle_beta   90.00
_cell.angle_gamma   90.00
#
_symmetry.space_group_name_H-M   'P 1'
#
loop_
_entity.id
_entity.type
_entity.pdbx_description
1 polymer ?
#
loop_
_entity_poly.entity_id
_entity_poly.type
_entity_poly.pdbx_seq_one_letter_code
_entity_poly.pdbx_strand_id
1 'polypeptide(L)'
;YYESYSDVGLPGVYRGRPPPREEDPYNRERDHYRDRPGRSIESPEYERRSRSLVSPIRSVTDRDYSPEHRVPSPKRVTWKDPVEQQKSQNQEYQAKCHELERELRNLSTEKTRADTLVEDIKHRLIRQEETTVQLRQQNSNLTHDVDQLISVIQTAKLSGKWEIDKIRFRDLTVEQVFGSSQETYSKIHASDSSSDLKEQIRQRDDKIEALQQELRWLRSDSRTVGGELVSDPSELSASKLKSDLTKLEHRVEDLKYEIQSRDHKISSLTAQINDLEAELSVKNSESSNYMQTIKMLQDKGRHTVIESSSSEDVVRQLKSEIVSMREQHTKSAQNVSYFERRICALEGELVECKEHRRKNLDEIGALQEKLREGQLSTHDHHEVLKSELGRRDDMIQKLRRDVLNLQEKRDSVLAEVHRMEKRNKALEDEIIHVRGQINEADEEVKTANKKVTKLEGELQFLRGQNDESQGQASEQREIILQLKNEKRDIEEKLQEALSSVQQKEELIKQMKDEIKLTVTKTLETQSKLEETAREHQQLHSRYTAQIKEIDRLQTEIQEKELTASQKETMYRSDMADREEETCRLKIDLNSLHEKLAQSDGQLFSREEHISHLQSQLRESVTEVTTKEEELQRLESELLSANDDRRRLGELLQRREISLQQLEHDLDRAKEKYKDTIEENGRLEARVQAFAINAQSEQDVLSTEVKRKDEGLMRLKMDIVKLQEVCSRYEEKASQAEREAENLKLQLRSCQNENETRRAAVKNLETNVEELKDRNKKQVEDNNRMEDKVRELTIAITTQEAQCEKLKQMVTAKEDLIQKLHEDSESLSRQQKEAINKVLIRDENMQKLNVEIGRFKAKNQEKTKELMDLTIEIAKQSELIKKLQTTLSQNHHDLDELRRRSEQELLRKEETIKHIQEDLLESQTQHSACYNELVKIEEEFDVLKADHSQLSKVNQVSSMEIASLHDQIHQLELDLTITQEKHRTCQKEVSSRDQVILRLQADLDTAQQNYSGSLEELKISEAELKRLSGKLKQLQQEIRENHDSIDSKDNQITEYEKKIQQLQHDEEMALQETSWKNYTETQRR
;
A
#
# COMPACT_ATOMS: atom_id res chain seq x y z
N TYR A 1 47.00 -14.28 53.40
CA TYR A 1 46.21 -13.75 54.54
C TYR A 1 46.44 -12.24 54.68
N TYR A 2 45.61 -11.36 54.12
CA TYR A 2 44.53 -11.55 53.14
C TYR A 2 44.82 -10.62 51.94
N GLU A 3 44.42 -11.03 50.75
CA GLU A 3 44.83 -10.48 49.44
C GLU A 3 43.64 -9.75 48.75
N SER A 4 43.79 -8.83 47.78
CA SER A 4 44.93 -8.02 47.27
C SER A 4 44.44 -7.12 46.09
N TYR A 5 45.21 -6.09 45.68
CA TYR A 5 45.05 -5.27 44.45
C TYR A 5 43.83 -4.31 44.42
N SER A 6 43.82 -3.05 43.93
CA SER A 6 44.79 -2.09 43.35
C SER A 6 45.44 -2.40 41.98
N ASP A 7 45.72 -1.44 41.09
CA ASP A 7 45.75 0.04 41.19
C ASP A 7 45.38 0.74 39.84
N VAL A 8 45.52 2.06 39.77
CA VAL A 8 45.13 2.98 38.68
C VAL A 8 45.97 2.87 37.39
N GLY A 9 45.37 3.14 36.21
CA GLY A 9 46.14 3.44 34.97
C GLY A 9 45.36 3.80 33.70
N LEU A 10 45.39 5.08 33.29
CA LEU A 10 45.30 5.55 31.89
C LEU A 10 46.75 5.74 31.37
N PRO A 11 47.10 5.49 30.08
CA PRO A 11 46.99 6.54 29.05
C PRO A 11 46.98 6.06 27.56
N GLY A 12 47.08 7.00 26.60
CA GLY A 12 47.97 6.83 25.45
C GLY A 12 47.40 7.11 24.03
N VAL A 13 48.11 7.92 23.24
CA VAL A 13 47.84 8.20 21.80
C VAL A 13 49.17 8.38 21.04
N TYR A 14 49.17 8.10 19.72
CA TYR A 14 50.03 8.63 18.63
C TYR A 14 51.12 7.77 17.93
N ARG A 15 50.98 7.75 16.58
CA ARG A 15 51.98 7.83 15.48
C ARG A 15 53.09 6.78 15.29
N GLY A 16 53.23 6.37 14.02
CA GLY A 16 54.47 5.89 13.38
C GLY A 16 54.49 6.24 11.87
N ARG A 17 55.67 6.36 11.25
CA ARG A 17 55.88 6.62 9.81
C ARG A 17 56.98 5.68 9.24
N PRO A 18 56.97 5.34 7.94
CA PRO A 18 58.09 4.68 7.20
C PRO A 18 59.12 5.72 6.69
N PRO A 19 60.20 5.38 5.92
CA PRO A 19 60.67 4.08 5.40
C PRO A 19 62.11 3.73 5.89
N PRO A 20 62.86 2.79 5.26
CA PRO A 20 63.75 3.15 4.14
C PRO A 20 63.80 2.11 2.98
N ARG A 21 65.00 1.68 2.53
CA ARG A 21 65.30 0.93 1.29
C ARG A 21 66.71 0.28 1.31
N GLU A 22 67.00 -0.51 0.26
CA GLU A 22 68.36 -0.89 -0.26
C GLU A 22 69.16 -1.89 0.61
N GLU A 23 70.03 -2.78 0.09
CA GLU A 23 70.67 -2.96 -1.24
C GLU A 23 70.60 -4.43 -1.79
N ASP A 24 71.03 -4.63 -3.04
CA ASP A 24 71.23 -5.94 -3.73
C ASP A 24 72.45 -5.86 -4.70
N PRO A 25 73.42 -6.81 -4.69
CA PRO A 25 74.47 -6.83 -5.71
C PRO A 25 74.89 -8.22 -6.29
N TYR A 26 74.57 -8.42 -7.58
CA TYR A 26 75.44 -8.94 -8.66
C TYR A 26 76.15 -10.32 -8.61
N ASN A 27 75.80 -11.17 -9.58
CA ASN A 27 76.74 -11.72 -10.59
C ASN A 27 75.94 -12.25 -11.82
N ARG A 28 76.17 -11.74 -13.04
CA ARG A 28 77.02 -12.31 -14.12
C ARG A 28 76.43 -13.53 -14.86
N GLU A 29 76.53 -13.68 -16.19
CA GLU A 29 77.02 -12.79 -17.28
C GLU A 29 76.53 -13.36 -18.65
N ARG A 30 76.84 -12.68 -19.78
CA ARG A 30 76.65 -13.10 -21.20
C ARG A 30 75.23 -13.00 -21.80
N ASP A 31 75.04 -12.69 -23.10
CA ASP A 31 75.99 -12.17 -24.11
C ASP A 31 75.29 -11.29 -25.18
N HIS A 32 76.09 -10.60 -26.01
CA HIS A 32 75.70 -9.64 -27.07
C HIS A 32 74.71 -10.19 -28.13
N TYR A 33 73.89 -9.40 -28.83
CA TYR A 33 74.28 -8.36 -29.82
C TYR A 33 73.10 -7.46 -30.32
N ARG A 34 73.44 -6.25 -30.81
CA ARG A 34 72.87 -5.41 -31.92
C ARG A 34 71.33 -5.38 -32.22
N ASP A 35 70.75 -4.28 -32.72
CA ASP A 35 71.35 -3.09 -33.36
C ASP A 35 70.55 -1.76 -33.16
N ARG A 36 70.99 -0.72 -33.88
CA ARG A 36 70.64 0.72 -33.81
C ARG A 36 69.34 1.15 -34.56
N PRO A 37 68.93 2.44 -34.66
CA PRO A 37 67.55 2.84 -34.32
C PRO A 37 66.77 3.68 -35.38
N GLY A 38 65.51 4.02 -35.08
CA GLY A 38 64.77 5.15 -35.65
C GLY A 38 63.75 5.69 -34.63
N ARG A 39 63.72 6.98 -34.27
CA ARG A 39 63.26 8.17 -35.03
C ARG A 39 61.75 8.13 -35.34
N SER A 40 60.94 8.92 -34.62
CA SER A 40 60.43 10.25 -35.08
C SER A 40 58.95 10.12 -35.54
N ILE A 41 58.10 11.16 -35.69
CA ILE A 41 58.28 12.63 -35.73
C ILE A 41 56.94 13.37 -35.39
N GLU A 42 57.01 14.65 -34.95
CA GLU A 42 55.98 15.77 -34.96
C GLU A 42 54.51 15.51 -34.47
N SER A 43 53.69 16.44 -33.92
CA SER A 43 53.57 17.94 -33.90
C SER A 43 53.03 18.58 -35.20
N PRO A 44 52.64 19.89 -35.26
CA PRO A 44 52.34 20.92 -34.24
C PRO A 44 50.80 21.09 -34.07
N GLU A 45 50.09 22.18 -33.68
CA GLU A 45 50.31 23.59 -33.22
C GLU A 45 49.61 23.79 -31.83
N TYR A 46 49.62 24.89 -31.06
CA TYR A 46 49.81 26.36 -31.23
C TYR A 46 48.63 27.16 -31.83
N GLU A 47 48.47 28.48 -31.60
CA GLU A 47 49.02 29.34 -30.53
C GLU A 47 48.09 29.28 -29.27
N ARG A 48 47.56 30.30 -28.54
CA ARG A 48 47.70 31.77 -28.46
C ARG A 48 47.35 32.22 -27.02
N ARG A 49 48.34 32.67 -26.21
CA ARG A 49 48.71 34.08 -25.87
C ARG A 49 47.56 34.95 -25.30
N SER A 50 47.75 35.79 -24.27
CA SER A 50 48.98 36.17 -23.54
C SER A 50 48.73 36.83 -22.16
N ARG A 51 49.84 37.00 -21.41
CA ARG A 51 49.99 37.68 -20.09
C ARG A 51 49.59 39.17 -20.08
N SER A 52 49.22 39.74 -18.91
CA SER A 52 49.96 40.85 -18.26
C SER A 52 49.45 41.24 -16.85
N LEU A 53 50.28 41.98 -16.10
CA LEU A 53 50.15 42.48 -14.71
C LEU A 53 49.41 43.83 -14.60
N VAL A 54 49.02 44.26 -13.37
CA VAL A 54 49.33 45.57 -12.74
C VAL A 54 48.80 45.68 -11.28
N SER A 55 49.33 46.63 -10.50
CA SER A 55 49.26 46.78 -9.02
C SER A 55 48.16 47.76 -8.50
N PRO A 56 47.90 47.86 -7.17
CA PRO A 56 46.75 48.60 -6.58
C PRO A 56 47.06 50.04 -6.11
N ILE A 57 46.02 50.85 -5.85
CA ILE A 57 46.09 52.27 -5.41
C ILE A 57 45.08 52.57 -4.26
N ARG A 58 45.37 53.60 -3.44
CA ARG A 58 44.61 54.08 -2.25
C ARG A 58 43.78 55.35 -2.50
N SER A 59 42.72 55.53 -1.71
CA SER A 59 42.27 56.79 -1.07
C SER A 59 41.32 56.44 0.09
N VAL A 60 41.29 57.01 1.30
CA VAL A 60 41.84 58.24 1.95
C VAL A 60 41.06 59.55 1.72
N THR A 61 40.14 59.85 2.64
CA THR A 61 39.88 61.14 3.35
C THR A 61 38.93 60.82 4.53
N ASP A 62 39.21 61.06 5.81
CA ASP A 62 39.48 62.32 6.54
C ASP A 62 38.31 63.33 6.58
N ARG A 63 37.59 63.42 7.72
CA ARG A 63 37.77 64.53 8.69
C ARG A 63 36.94 64.44 9.98
N ASP A 64 37.45 65.16 10.97
CA ASP A 64 37.03 65.25 12.38
C ASP A 64 35.73 66.06 12.60
N TYR A 65 35.06 65.86 13.75
CA TYR A 65 35.10 66.82 14.89
C TYR A 65 34.40 66.27 16.15
N SER A 66 34.60 66.93 17.29
CA SER A 66 34.04 66.65 18.63
C SER A 66 33.89 67.96 19.42
N PRO A 67 33.24 68.02 20.61
CA PRO A 67 32.28 67.09 21.23
C PRO A 67 31.01 67.79 21.80
N GLU A 68 30.16 67.05 22.54
CA GLU A 68 29.14 67.55 23.54
C GLU A 68 27.96 68.42 23.02
N HIS A 69 26.73 68.44 23.58
CA HIS A 69 26.27 68.25 24.97
C HIS A 69 24.71 68.03 25.04
N ARG A 70 24.18 67.09 25.87
CA ARG A 70 22.79 66.98 26.44
C ARG A 70 21.55 66.93 25.47
N VAL A 71 20.38 66.29 25.75
CA VAL A 71 19.78 65.50 26.86
C VAL A 71 18.94 64.29 26.28
N PRO A 72 18.17 63.45 27.02
CA PRO A 72 17.98 62.03 26.62
C PRO A 72 16.64 61.65 25.94
N SER A 73 16.62 60.45 25.32
CA SER A 73 15.42 59.69 24.93
C SER A 73 15.75 58.18 24.82
N PRO A 74 14.75 57.27 24.87
CA PRO A 74 14.94 55.95 25.51
C PRO A 74 15.56 54.83 24.66
N LYS A 75 15.96 53.77 25.39
CA LYS A 75 16.65 52.54 24.97
C LYS A 75 16.25 52.02 23.57
N ARG A 76 17.20 52.07 22.63
CA ARG A 76 17.12 51.33 21.35
C ARG A 76 17.49 49.86 21.60
N VAL A 77 16.57 48.93 21.33
CA VAL A 77 16.84 47.48 21.37
C VAL A 77 17.80 47.10 20.24
N THR A 78 18.78 46.24 20.53
CA THR A 78 19.86 45.85 19.62
C THR A 78 19.50 44.62 18.79
N TRP A 79 19.22 44.82 17.50
CA TRP A 79 18.92 43.77 16.51
C TRP A 79 20.14 42.92 16.08
N LYS A 80 21.07 42.61 17.00
CA LYS A 80 22.28 41.81 16.68
C LYS A 80 21.96 40.32 16.63
N ASP A 81 21.36 39.81 17.70
CA ASP A 81 21.26 38.38 17.98
C ASP A 81 20.50 37.59 16.89
N PRO A 82 19.38 38.10 16.31
CA PRO A 82 18.70 37.41 15.20
C PRO A 82 19.56 37.33 13.93
N VAL A 83 20.38 38.34 13.66
CA VAL A 83 21.23 38.41 12.45
C VAL A 83 22.45 37.48 12.59
N GLU A 84 22.96 37.32 13.81
CA GLU A 84 24.03 36.36 14.11
C GLU A 84 23.50 34.91 14.11
N GLN A 85 22.29 34.63 14.61
CA GLN A 85 21.62 33.34 14.42
C GLN A 85 21.36 33.01 12.94
N GLN A 86 20.82 33.95 12.16
CA GLN A 86 20.56 33.76 10.73
C GLN A 86 21.85 33.47 9.94
N LYS A 87 23.00 34.03 10.35
CA LYS A 87 24.30 33.71 9.76
C LYS A 87 24.77 32.29 10.10
N SER A 88 24.67 31.88 11.36
CA SER A 88 25.06 30.53 11.80
C SER A 88 24.26 29.46 11.06
N GLN A 89 22.93 29.62 10.95
CA GLN A 89 22.09 28.69 10.18
C GLN A 89 22.47 28.64 8.70
N ASN A 90 22.76 29.78 8.05
CA ASN A 90 23.22 29.79 6.66
C ASN A 90 24.58 29.09 6.48
N GLN A 91 25.50 29.19 7.43
CA GLN A 91 26.77 28.46 7.40
C GLN A 91 26.57 26.95 7.59
N GLU A 92 25.64 26.54 8.46
CA GLU A 92 25.26 25.14 8.66
C GLU A 92 24.62 24.53 7.40
N TYR A 93 23.69 25.25 6.75
CA TYR A 93 23.13 24.84 5.46
C TYR A 93 24.20 24.75 4.37
N GLN A 94 25.14 25.70 4.28
CA GLN A 94 26.25 25.64 3.31
C GLN A 94 27.18 24.45 3.56
N ALA A 95 27.51 24.15 4.82
CA ALA A 95 28.28 22.97 5.18
C ALA A 95 27.57 21.67 4.75
N LYS A 96 26.26 21.57 5.02
CA LYS A 96 25.44 20.41 4.64
C LYS A 96 25.28 20.25 3.13
N CYS A 97 25.19 21.35 2.37
CA CYS A 97 25.24 21.31 0.91
C CYS A 97 26.58 20.76 0.40
N HIS A 98 27.72 21.22 0.93
CA HIS A 98 29.03 20.71 0.53
C HIS A 98 29.29 19.25 0.98
N GLU A 99 28.60 18.77 2.00
CA GLU A 99 28.63 17.35 2.40
C GLU A 99 27.85 16.48 1.41
N LEU A 100 26.61 16.88 1.07
CA LEU A 100 25.80 16.23 0.03
C LEU A 100 26.48 16.26 -1.35
N GLU A 101 27.20 17.34 -1.69
CA GLU A 101 28.01 17.42 -2.92
C GLU A 101 29.18 16.42 -2.93
N ARG A 102 29.74 16.04 -1.77
CA ARG A 102 30.77 14.99 -1.69
C ARG A 102 30.15 13.61 -1.78
N GLU A 103 29.02 13.41 -1.10
CA GLU A 103 28.27 12.15 -1.14
C GLU A 103 27.82 11.80 -2.58
N LEU A 104 27.26 12.77 -3.31
CA LEU A 104 26.94 12.64 -4.74
C LEU A 104 28.17 12.29 -5.61
N ARG A 105 29.34 12.87 -5.31
CA ARG A 105 30.58 12.53 -6.04
C ARG A 105 31.05 11.12 -5.71
N ASN A 106 30.99 10.70 -4.45
CA ASN A 106 31.34 9.35 -4.02
C ASN A 106 30.43 8.32 -4.70
N LEU A 107 29.10 8.50 -4.62
CA LEU A 107 28.11 7.67 -5.29
C LEU A 107 28.30 7.64 -6.81
N SER A 108 28.67 8.77 -7.43
CA SER A 108 29.02 8.80 -8.86
C SER A 108 30.26 7.96 -9.18
N THR A 109 31.30 7.96 -8.33
CA THR A 109 32.49 7.11 -8.54
C THR A 109 32.21 5.64 -8.27
N GLU A 110 31.35 5.32 -7.31
CA GLU A 110 30.93 3.96 -6.99
C GLU A 110 30.05 3.38 -8.09
N LYS A 111 29.11 4.16 -8.63
CA LYS A 111 28.38 3.81 -9.85
C LYS A 111 29.33 3.48 -11.00
N THR A 112 30.31 4.34 -11.31
CA THR A 112 31.23 4.05 -12.42
C THR A 112 32.06 2.77 -12.21
N ARG A 113 32.35 2.39 -10.96
CA ARG A 113 33.00 1.11 -10.65
C ARG A 113 32.06 -0.07 -10.87
N ALA A 114 30.79 0.04 -10.45
CA ALA A 114 29.78 -0.97 -10.71
C ALA A 114 29.53 -1.14 -12.22
N ASP A 115 29.42 -0.05 -12.96
CA ASP A 115 29.28 -0.06 -14.44
C ASP A 115 30.47 -0.80 -15.09
N THR A 116 31.73 -0.51 -14.70
CA THR A 116 32.90 -1.25 -15.23
C THR A 116 32.92 -2.72 -14.85
N LEU A 117 32.49 -3.08 -13.63
CA LEU A 117 32.47 -4.47 -13.16
C LEU A 117 31.37 -5.28 -13.86
N VAL A 118 30.26 -4.64 -14.26
CA VAL A 118 29.23 -5.25 -15.10
C VAL A 118 29.74 -5.54 -16.50
N GLU A 119 30.49 -4.64 -17.14
CA GLU A 119 31.09 -4.91 -18.46
C GLU A 119 32.18 -6.00 -18.42
N ASP A 120 33.02 -6.03 -17.38
CA ASP A 120 33.99 -7.13 -17.18
C ASP A 120 33.29 -8.49 -16.99
N ILE A 121 32.15 -8.54 -16.29
CA ILE A 121 31.34 -9.75 -16.14
C ILE A 121 30.71 -10.16 -17.48
N LYS A 122 30.16 -9.22 -18.26
CA LYS A 122 29.64 -9.49 -19.61
C LYS A 122 30.72 -10.05 -20.54
N HIS A 123 31.91 -9.45 -20.56
CA HIS A 123 33.02 -9.95 -21.38
C HIS A 123 33.51 -11.35 -20.94
N ARG A 124 33.41 -11.68 -19.65
CA ARG A 124 33.68 -13.04 -19.16
C ARG A 124 32.57 -14.03 -19.55
N LEU A 125 31.31 -13.62 -19.48
CA LEU A 125 30.16 -14.44 -19.90
C LEU A 125 30.24 -14.80 -21.38
N ILE A 126 30.47 -13.81 -22.26
CA ILE A 126 30.59 -14.03 -23.72
C ILE A 126 31.69 -15.05 -24.04
N ARG A 127 32.88 -14.96 -23.40
CA ARG A 127 33.97 -15.95 -23.58
C ARG A 127 33.60 -17.34 -23.07
N GLN A 128 32.78 -17.42 -22.02
CA GLN A 128 32.28 -18.69 -21.48
C GLN A 128 31.20 -19.29 -22.40
N GLU A 129 30.38 -18.47 -23.05
CA GLU A 129 29.43 -18.90 -24.08
C GLU A 129 30.15 -19.38 -25.34
N GLU A 130 31.15 -18.64 -25.84
CA GLU A 130 32.01 -19.03 -26.97
C GLU A 130 32.67 -20.40 -26.75
N THR A 131 33.29 -20.61 -25.57
CA THR A 131 33.91 -21.90 -25.22
C THR A 131 32.88 -23.01 -25.03
N THR A 132 31.69 -22.71 -24.50
CA THR A 132 30.57 -23.68 -24.41
C THR A 132 30.07 -24.10 -25.80
N VAL A 133 30.00 -23.17 -26.76
CA VAL A 133 29.65 -23.48 -28.16
C VAL A 133 30.72 -24.35 -28.82
N GLN A 134 32.01 -24.04 -28.61
CA GLN A 134 33.12 -24.88 -29.11
C GLN A 134 33.07 -26.31 -28.56
N LEU A 135 32.88 -26.47 -27.24
CA LEU A 135 32.74 -27.78 -26.60
C LEU A 135 31.50 -28.55 -27.08
N ARG A 136 30.37 -27.86 -27.34
CA ARG A 136 29.18 -28.48 -27.94
C ARG A 136 29.44 -28.97 -29.37
N GLN A 137 30.21 -28.21 -30.17
CA GLN A 137 30.57 -28.63 -31.53
C GLN A 137 31.52 -29.83 -31.52
N GLN A 138 32.53 -29.85 -30.64
CA GLN A 138 33.42 -31.01 -30.45
C GLN A 138 32.65 -32.24 -29.99
N ASN A 139 31.75 -32.12 -29.01
CA ASN A 139 30.88 -33.23 -28.61
C ASN A 139 30.02 -33.72 -29.79
N SER A 140 29.46 -32.83 -30.62
CA SER A 140 28.68 -33.23 -31.81
C SER A 140 29.52 -33.98 -32.85
N ASN A 141 30.79 -33.59 -33.03
CA ASN A 141 31.71 -34.29 -33.92
C ASN A 141 32.13 -35.66 -33.35
N LEU A 142 32.46 -35.73 -32.06
CA LEU A 142 32.81 -36.98 -31.38
C LEU A 142 31.64 -37.97 -31.31
N THR A 143 30.40 -37.51 -31.10
CA THR A 143 29.22 -38.38 -31.20
C THR A 143 29.08 -38.99 -32.59
N HIS A 144 29.28 -38.19 -33.65
CA HIS A 144 29.27 -38.71 -35.02
C HIS A 144 30.37 -39.76 -35.24
N ASP A 145 31.56 -39.54 -34.70
CA ASP A 145 32.67 -40.48 -34.84
C ASP A 145 32.41 -41.80 -34.07
N VAL A 146 31.74 -41.72 -32.91
CA VAL A 146 31.23 -42.88 -32.16
C VAL A 146 30.13 -43.62 -32.94
N ASP A 147 29.17 -42.93 -33.55
CA ASP A 147 28.11 -43.54 -34.37
C ASP A 147 28.70 -44.31 -35.57
N GLN A 148 29.70 -43.73 -36.24
CA GLN A 148 30.45 -44.39 -37.31
C GLN A 148 31.15 -45.66 -36.80
N LEU A 149 31.80 -45.60 -35.63
CA LEU A 149 32.43 -46.78 -35.02
C LEU A 149 31.42 -47.87 -34.64
N ILE A 150 30.26 -47.50 -34.09
CA ILE A 150 29.17 -48.43 -33.76
C ILE A 150 28.67 -49.13 -35.03
N SER A 151 28.42 -48.37 -36.11
CA SER A 151 28.02 -48.89 -37.42
C SER A 151 29.03 -49.90 -37.99
N VAL A 152 30.33 -49.61 -37.86
CA VAL A 152 31.43 -50.47 -38.33
C VAL A 152 31.55 -51.73 -37.48
N ILE A 153 31.43 -51.62 -36.15
CA ILE A 153 31.45 -52.77 -35.23
C ILE A 153 30.21 -53.66 -35.45
N GLN A 154 29.04 -53.08 -35.71
CA GLN A 154 27.83 -53.84 -36.08
C GLN A 154 28.02 -54.55 -37.43
N THR A 155 28.54 -53.85 -38.44
CA THR A 155 28.82 -54.42 -39.77
C THR A 155 29.82 -55.58 -39.67
N ALA A 156 30.92 -55.41 -38.91
CA ALA A 156 31.92 -56.45 -38.70
C ALA A 156 31.38 -57.67 -37.94
N LYS A 157 30.46 -57.46 -36.97
CA LYS A 157 29.75 -58.56 -36.28
C LYS A 157 28.79 -59.33 -37.20
N LEU A 158 28.22 -58.68 -38.21
CA LEU A 158 27.28 -59.29 -39.16
C LEU A 158 27.97 -59.95 -40.37
N SER A 159 29.07 -59.37 -40.87
CA SER A 159 29.77 -59.82 -42.08
C SER A 159 31.03 -60.65 -41.82
N GLY A 160 31.55 -60.63 -40.58
CA GLY A 160 32.86 -61.17 -40.24
C GLY A 160 34.05 -60.38 -40.80
N LYS A 161 33.82 -59.18 -41.36
CA LYS A 161 34.86 -58.35 -42.01
C LYS A 161 34.76 -56.88 -41.60
N TRP A 162 35.91 -56.27 -41.36
CA TRP A 162 36.04 -54.84 -41.04
C TRP A 162 36.04 -54.00 -42.33
N GLU A 163 34.93 -53.34 -42.66
CA GLU A 163 34.82 -52.44 -43.81
C GLU A 163 35.32 -51.01 -43.45
N ILE A 164 36.63 -50.87 -43.25
CA ILE A 164 37.26 -49.62 -42.78
C ILE A 164 37.32 -48.55 -43.88
N ASP A 165 37.48 -48.95 -45.16
CA ASP A 165 37.80 -48.07 -46.30
C ASP A 165 36.74 -47.02 -46.66
N LYS A 166 35.55 -47.08 -46.06
CA LYS A 166 34.40 -46.19 -46.35
C LYS A 166 34.13 -45.17 -45.23
N ILE A 167 34.80 -45.29 -44.08
CA ILE A 167 34.53 -44.47 -42.90
C ILE A 167 35.17 -43.09 -43.07
N ARG A 168 34.49 -42.02 -42.62
CA ARG A 168 35.16 -40.75 -42.30
C ARG A 168 34.72 -40.24 -40.94
N PHE A 169 35.72 -40.05 -40.08
CA PHE A 169 35.62 -39.33 -38.82
C PHE A 169 35.77 -37.81 -39.05
N ARG A 170 35.41 -37.00 -38.05
CA ARG A 170 35.40 -35.53 -38.08
C ARG A 170 36.50 -34.93 -37.21
N ASP A 171 36.62 -35.42 -35.98
CA ASP A 171 37.61 -34.94 -34.99
C ASP A 171 38.71 -35.97 -34.76
N LEU A 172 38.41 -37.28 -34.91
CA LEU A 172 39.40 -38.36 -34.86
C LEU A 172 39.97 -38.68 -36.26
N THR A 173 41.14 -39.32 -36.32
CA THR A 173 41.67 -39.92 -37.56
C THR A 173 41.54 -41.44 -37.56
N VAL A 174 41.48 -42.05 -38.75
CA VAL A 174 41.39 -43.53 -38.89
C VAL A 174 42.59 -44.22 -38.22
N GLU A 175 43.78 -43.62 -38.33
CA GLU A 175 45.02 -44.12 -37.69
C GLU A 175 44.99 -44.02 -36.16
N GLN A 176 44.32 -43.00 -35.59
CA GLN A 176 44.17 -42.87 -34.13
C GLN A 176 43.25 -43.95 -33.53
N VAL A 177 42.31 -44.48 -34.31
CA VAL A 177 41.31 -45.44 -33.80
C VAL A 177 41.64 -46.89 -34.16
N PHE A 178 42.19 -47.15 -35.35
CA PHE A 178 42.54 -48.50 -35.81
C PHE A 178 44.06 -48.80 -35.82
N GLY A 179 44.88 -47.81 -35.47
CA GLY A 179 46.34 -47.87 -35.62
C GLY A 179 46.78 -47.66 -37.07
N SER A 180 48.09 -47.61 -37.30
CA SER A 180 48.60 -47.67 -38.68
C SER A 180 48.42 -49.10 -39.23
N SER A 181 47.91 -49.24 -40.45
CA SER A 181 47.64 -50.54 -41.10
C SER A 181 48.89 -51.41 -41.30
N GLN A 182 50.07 -50.85 -41.01
CA GLN A 182 51.37 -51.47 -41.18
C GLN A 182 51.80 -52.29 -39.94
N GLU A 183 51.26 -52.04 -38.74
CA GLU A 183 51.57 -52.84 -37.55
C GLU A 183 50.73 -54.12 -37.42
N THR A 184 49.45 -54.08 -37.81
CA THR A 184 48.50 -55.20 -37.65
C THR A 184 48.83 -56.38 -38.56
N TYR A 185 49.32 -56.15 -39.78
CA TYR A 185 49.81 -57.23 -40.65
C TYR A 185 51.17 -57.79 -40.23
N SER A 186 52.05 -56.98 -39.63
CA SER A 186 53.40 -57.42 -39.23
C SER A 186 53.40 -58.42 -38.06
N LYS A 187 52.39 -58.40 -37.17
CA LYS A 187 52.31 -59.29 -36.01
C LYS A 187 51.73 -60.69 -36.27
N ILE A 188 51.20 -60.97 -37.47
CA ILE A 188 50.59 -62.27 -37.80
C ILE A 188 51.56 -63.22 -38.53
N HIS A 189 52.64 -62.70 -39.12
CA HIS A 189 53.63 -63.50 -39.87
C HIS A 189 55.06 -63.52 -39.29
N ALA A 190 55.29 -62.92 -38.12
CA ALA A 190 56.57 -62.96 -37.40
C ALA A 190 56.47 -63.81 -36.13
N SER A 191 56.25 -65.12 -36.30
CA SER A 191 56.33 -66.13 -35.25
C SER A 191 57.21 -67.29 -35.72
N ASP A 192 58.41 -67.39 -35.17
CA ASP A 192 59.44 -68.35 -35.60
C ASP A 192 59.07 -69.83 -35.36
N SER A 193 57.97 -70.10 -34.66
CA SER A 193 57.48 -71.46 -34.37
C SER A 193 57.30 -72.34 -35.63
N SER A 194 57.08 -71.75 -36.80
CA SER A 194 57.00 -72.52 -38.07
C SER A 194 58.37 -72.95 -38.62
N SER A 195 59.45 -72.24 -38.26
CA SER A 195 60.83 -72.67 -38.56
C SER A 195 61.19 -73.87 -37.68
N ASP A 196 61.05 -73.71 -36.36
CA ASP A 196 61.43 -74.73 -35.39
C ASP A 196 60.62 -76.02 -35.53
N LEU A 197 59.32 -75.93 -35.85
CA LEU A 197 58.52 -77.12 -36.14
C LEU A 197 58.94 -77.84 -37.43
N LYS A 198 59.38 -77.13 -38.48
CA LYS A 198 59.91 -77.77 -39.69
C LYS A 198 61.26 -78.43 -39.44
N GLU A 199 62.13 -77.77 -38.69
CA GLU A 199 63.44 -78.32 -38.35
C GLU A 199 63.32 -79.50 -37.37
N GLN A 200 62.37 -79.45 -36.41
CA GLN A 200 62.02 -80.59 -35.55
C GLN A 200 61.30 -81.74 -36.27
N ILE A 201 60.63 -81.48 -37.40
CA ILE A 201 60.10 -82.54 -38.27
C ILE A 201 61.26 -83.18 -39.03
N ARG A 202 62.13 -82.39 -39.66
CA ARG A 202 63.38 -82.89 -40.29
C ARG A 202 64.21 -83.76 -39.36
N GLN A 203 64.53 -83.26 -38.16
CA GLN A 203 65.31 -84.01 -37.16
C GLN A 203 64.59 -85.25 -36.62
N ARG A 204 63.26 -85.38 -36.82
CA ARG A 204 62.53 -86.62 -36.57
C ARG A 204 62.56 -87.55 -37.78
N ASP A 205 62.41 -87.04 -38.99
CA ASP A 205 62.48 -87.81 -40.24
C ASP A 205 63.89 -88.39 -40.46
N ASP A 206 64.95 -87.60 -40.30
CA ASP A 206 66.36 -88.04 -40.33
C ASP A 206 66.63 -89.16 -39.31
N LYS A 207 65.99 -89.07 -38.14
CA LYS A 207 66.15 -90.04 -37.04
C LYS A 207 65.30 -91.29 -37.23
N ILE A 208 64.17 -91.17 -37.92
CA ILE A 208 63.38 -92.31 -38.42
C ILE A 208 64.17 -93.03 -39.53
N GLU A 209 64.81 -92.30 -40.44
CA GLU A 209 65.66 -92.91 -41.48
C GLU A 209 66.88 -93.63 -40.88
N ALA A 210 67.56 -93.02 -39.89
CA ALA A 210 68.63 -93.69 -39.15
C ALA A 210 68.17 -95.00 -38.50
N LEU A 211 67.03 -95.00 -37.79
CA LEU A 211 66.45 -96.21 -37.18
C LEU A 211 66.00 -97.25 -38.25
N GLN A 212 65.58 -96.81 -39.43
CA GLN A 212 65.28 -97.70 -40.57
C GLN A 212 66.53 -98.25 -41.27
N GLN A 213 67.70 -97.62 -41.11
CA GLN A 213 68.99 -98.19 -41.52
C GLN A 213 69.51 -99.18 -40.47
N GLU A 214 69.38 -98.86 -39.19
CA GLU A 214 69.77 -99.74 -38.07
C GLU A 214 68.94 -101.04 -38.05
N LEU A 215 67.61 -100.95 -38.26
CA LEU A 215 66.74 -102.11 -38.47
C LEU A 215 67.04 -102.90 -39.76
N ARG A 216 67.74 -102.31 -40.74
CA ARG A 216 68.24 -103.02 -41.93
C ARG A 216 69.55 -103.76 -41.65
N TRP A 217 70.43 -103.18 -40.84
CA TRP A 217 71.63 -103.88 -40.32
C TRP A 217 71.25 -105.07 -39.44
N LEU A 218 70.33 -104.90 -38.48
CA LEU A 218 69.86 -105.99 -37.60
C LEU A 218 69.12 -107.11 -38.34
N ARG A 219 68.52 -106.83 -39.51
CA ARG A 219 67.98 -107.87 -40.42
C ARG A 219 69.04 -108.55 -41.30
N SER A 220 70.21 -107.94 -41.45
CA SER A 220 71.32 -108.47 -42.25
C SER A 220 72.23 -109.39 -41.42
N ASP A 221 72.50 -109.02 -40.16
CA ASP A 221 73.37 -109.77 -39.24
C ASP A 221 72.75 -111.13 -38.81
N SER A 222 71.42 -111.22 -38.86
CA SER A 222 70.62 -112.43 -38.56
C SER A 222 70.71 -113.54 -39.63
N ARG A 223 71.71 -113.51 -40.54
CA ARG A 223 71.82 -114.47 -41.67
C ARG A 223 73.14 -115.24 -41.78
N THR A 224 74.13 -115.02 -40.90
CA THR A 224 75.47 -115.63 -41.04
C THR A 224 76.05 -116.25 -39.76
N VAL A 225 75.29 -117.14 -39.11
CA VAL A 225 75.85 -118.11 -38.13
C VAL A 225 75.23 -119.50 -38.36
N GLY A 226 76.00 -120.44 -38.91
CA GLY A 226 75.57 -121.82 -39.12
C GLY A 226 76.65 -122.73 -39.72
N GLY A 227 77.16 -123.68 -38.93
CA GLY A 227 78.29 -124.57 -39.29
C GLY A 227 79.67 -123.96 -38.95
N GLU A 228 80.73 -124.72 -38.59
CA GLU A 228 80.91 -126.18 -38.63
C GLU A 228 81.77 -126.76 -37.47
N LEU A 229 81.48 -128.04 -37.16
CA LEU A 229 82.34 -129.15 -36.70
C LEU A 229 83.72 -128.94 -36.02
N VAL A 230 83.75 -129.24 -34.70
CA VAL A 230 84.60 -130.23 -33.97
C VAL A 230 86.04 -130.53 -34.49
N SER A 231 87.08 -130.29 -33.65
CA SER A 231 88.09 -131.29 -33.18
C SER A 231 89.28 -130.71 -32.34
N ASP A 232 89.26 -130.95 -31.01
CA ASP A 232 90.37 -131.26 -30.06
C ASP A 232 91.74 -130.50 -29.98
N PRO A 233 92.49 -130.58 -28.84
CA PRO A 233 93.12 -129.36 -28.29
C PRO A 233 94.58 -129.44 -27.78
N SER A 234 95.30 -128.30 -27.75
CA SER A 234 96.41 -128.08 -26.79
C SER A 234 96.87 -126.62 -26.56
N GLU A 235 96.78 -125.70 -27.52
CA GLU A 235 97.40 -124.34 -27.41
C GLU A 235 96.62 -123.32 -26.56
N LEU A 236 95.80 -123.80 -25.62
CA LEU A 236 94.71 -123.03 -25.00
C LEU A 236 95.19 -121.96 -23.99
N SER A 237 96.41 -122.08 -23.47
CA SER A 237 96.96 -121.18 -22.45
C SER A 237 97.42 -119.82 -22.99
N ALA A 238 98.11 -119.81 -24.15
CA ALA A 238 98.60 -118.58 -24.77
C ALA A 238 97.45 -117.77 -25.38
N SER A 239 96.52 -118.45 -26.05
CA SER A 239 95.35 -117.82 -26.66
C SER A 239 94.37 -117.23 -25.64
N LYS A 240 94.27 -117.79 -24.42
CA LYS A 240 93.50 -117.15 -23.34
C LYS A 240 94.08 -115.81 -22.92
N LEU A 241 95.36 -115.75 -22.53
CA LEU A 241 95.98 -114.49 -22.12
C LEU A 241 95.97 -113.42 -23.23
N LYS A 242 96.15 -113.80 -24.51
CA LYS A 242 95.95 -112.87 -25.64
C LYS A 242 94.49 -112.44 -25.79
N SER A 243 93.54 -113.36 -25.70
CA SER A 243 92.10 -113.05 -25.83
C SER A 243 91.59 -112.18 -24.69
N ASP A 244 92.10 -112.35 -23.48
CA ASP A 244 91.69 -111.58 -22.31
C ASP A 244 92.39 -110.20 -22.28
N LEU A 245 93.62 -110.10 -22.81
CA LEU A 245 94.25 -108.80 -23.12
C LEU A 245 93.46 -108.03 -24.19
N THR A 246 93.14 -108.65 -25.33
CA THR A 246 92.40 -107.93 -26.39
C THR A 246 90.97 -107.58 -25.98
N LYS A 247 90.31 -108.38 -25.13
CA LYS A 247 89.03 -107.98 -24.47
C LYS A 247 89.21 -106.78 -23.55
N LEU A 248 90.29 -106.71 -22.78
CA LEU A 248 90.58 -105.56 -21.92
C LEU A 248 90.90 -104.31 -22.75
N GLU A 249 91.65 -104.44 -23.85
CA GLU A 249 91.92 -103.35 -24.80
C GLU A 249 90.63 -102.83 -25.45
N HIS A 250 89.77 -103.72 -25.96
CA HIS A 250 88.45 -103.32 -26.48
C HIS A 250 87.59 -102.68 -25.37
N ARG A 251 87.57 -103.24 -24.17
CA ARG A 251 86.78 -102.68 -23.06
C ARG A 251 87.30 -101.31 -22.59
N VAL A 252 88.60 -101.05 -22.69
CA VAL A 252 89.19 -99.72 -22.44
C VAL A 252 88.79 -98.74 -23.54
N GLU A 253 88.80 -99.15 -24.81
CA GLU A 253 88.37 -98.30 -25.92
C GLU A 253 86.85 -98.03 -25.88
N ASP A 254 86.01 -99.03 -25.53
CA ASP A 254 84.57 -98.86 -25.25
C ASP A 254 84.35 -97.83 -24.14
N LEU A 255 85.04 -97.98 -23.00
CA LEU A 255 84.93 -97.07 -21.85
C LEU A 255 85.42 -95.67 -22.20
N LYS A 256 86.40 -95.54 -23.10
CA LYS A 256 86.92 -94.26 -23.61
C LYS A 256 85.92 -93.59 -24.56
N TYR A 257 85.22 -94.34 -25.42
CA TYR A 257 84.08 -93.82 -26.18
C TYR A 257 82.90 -93.44 -25.27
N GLU A 258 82.61 -94.23 -24.23
CA GLU A 258 81.58 -93.94 -23.24
C GLU A 258 81.91 -92.67 -22.43
N ILE A 259 83.18 -92.48 -22.05
CA ILE A 259 83.70 -91.24 -21.43
C ILE A 259 83.57 -90.08 -22.41
N GLN A 260 84.05 -90.19 -23.65
CA GLN A 260 83.91 -89.11 -24.65
C GLN A 260 82.45 -88.72 -24.90
N SER A 261 81.53 -89.69 -24.96
CA SER A 261 80.09 -89.43 -25.10
C SER A 261 79.54 -88.67 -23.87
N ARG A 262 79.97 -89.05 -22.67
CA ARG A 262 79.64 -88.35 -21.42
C ARG A 262 80.25 -86.94 -21.36
N ASP A 263 81.49 -86.74 -21.81
CA ASP A 263 82.16 -85.43 -21.86
C ASP A 263 81.47 -84.48 -22.85
N HIS A 264 81.05 -84.98 -24.02
CA HIS A 264 80.21 -84.21 -24.94
C HIS A 264 78.84 -83.88 -24.30
N LYS A 265 78.24 -84.81 -23.56
CA LYS A 265 76.96 -84.55 -22.89
C LYS A 265 77.09 -83.59 -21.71
N ILE A 266 78.18 -83.66 -20.94
CA ILE A 266 78.55 -82.69 -19.91
C ILE A 266 78.72 -81.31 -20.55
N SER A 267 79.51 -81.20 -21.63
CA SER A 267 79.71 -79.94 -22.37
C SER A 267 78.38 -79.34 -22.88
N SER A 268 77.48 -80.18 -23.40
CA SER A 268 76.12 -79.79 -23.80
C SER A 268 75.26 -79.30 -22.63
N LEU A 269 75.37 -79.92 -21.45
CA LEU A 269 74.64 -79.49 -20.26
C LEU A 269 75.24 -78.22 -19.65
N THR A 270 76.57 -78.05 -19.67
CA THR A 270 77.26 -76.83 -19.25
C THR A 270 76.88 -75.65 -20.14
N ALA A 271 76.77 -75.84 -21.47
CA ALA A 271 76.25 -74.82 -22.36
C ALA A 271 74.82 -74.40 -21.97
N GLN A 272 73.91 -75.38 -21.80
CA GLN A 272 72.54 -75.11 -21.37
C GLN A 272 72.43 -74.43 -19.99
N ILE A 273 73.34 -74.72 -19.07
CA ILE A 273 73.43 -74.03 -17.77
C ILE A 273 73.86 -72.57 -17.98
N ASN A 274 74.89 -72.31 -18.78
CA ASN A 274 75.35 -70.95 -19.08
C ASN A 274 74.26 -70.11 -19.77
N ASP A 275 73.52 -70.72 -20.72
CA ASP A 275 72.40 -70.06 -21.42
C ASP A 275 71.27 -69.69 -20.44
N LEU A 276 70.92 -70.61 -19.53
CA LEU A 276 69.93 -70.37 -18.47
C LEU A 276 70.41 -69.33 -17.45
N GLU A 277 71.69 -69.32 -17.07
CA GLU A 277 72.28 -68.29 -16.20
C GLU A 277 72.24 -66.90 -16.85
N ALA A 278 72.47 -66.82 -18.17
CA ALA A 278 72.33 -65.59 -18.93
C ALA A 278 70.87 -65.10 -18.98
N GLU A 279 69.90 -65.99 -19.22
CA GLU A 279 68.47 -65.64 -19.17
C GLU A 279 68.06 -65.18 -17.76
N LEU A 280 68.49 -65.87 -16.71
CA LEU A 280 68.20 -65.52 -15.31
C LEU A 280 68.81 -64.14 -14.95
N SER A 281 70.00 -63.83 -15.47
CA SER A 281 70.62 -62.50 -15.35
C SER A 281 69.76 -61.40 -16.02
N VAL A 282 69.29 -61.64 -17.25
CA VAL A 282 68.38 -60.71 -17.95
C VAL A 282 67.07 -60.53 -17.16
N LYS A 283 66.45 -61.63 -16.70
CA LYS A 283 65.19 -61.58 -15.91
C LYS A 283 65.36 -60.87 -14.57
N ASN A 284 66.52 -60.98 -13.92
CA ASN A 284 66.84 -60.19 -12.73
C ASN A 284 66.97 -58.70 -13.06
N SER A 285 67.56 -58.34 -14.21
CA SER A 285 67.64 -56.93 -14.64
C SER A 285 66.27 -56.35 -14.98
N GLU A 286 65.40 -57.10 -15.66
CA GLU A 286 64.00 -56.72 -15.92
C GLU A 286 63.23 -56.52 -14.61
N SER A 287 63.34 -57.46 -13.67
CA SER A 287 62.72 -57.38 -12.34
C SER A 287 63.17 -56.14 -11.55
N SER A 288 64.47 -55.80 -11.63
CA SER A 288 65.01 -54.56 -11.03
C SER A 288 64.40 -53.30 -11.66
N ASN A 289 64.30 -53.25 -12.99
CA ASN A 289 63.69 -52.14 -13.74
C ASN A 289 62.19 -51.99 -13.42
N TYR A 290 61.44 -53.09 -13.31
CA TYR A 290 60.05 -53.07 -12.87
C TYR A 290 59.92 -52.56 -11.43
N MET A 291 60.78 -53.01 -10.51
CA MET A 291 60.77 -52.56 -9.11
C MET A 291 61.10 -51.07 -8.98
N GLN A 292 62.05 -50.55 -9.77
CA GLN A 292 62.34 -49.12 -9.84
C GLN A 292 61.16 -48.32 -10.41
N THR A 293 60.48 -48.85 -11.43
CA THR A 293 59.27 -48.23 -12.02
C THR A 293 58.10 -48.18 -11.03
N ILE A 294 57.86 -49.29 -10.31
CA ILE A 294 56.84 -49.35 -9.24
C ILE A 294 57.14 -48.32 -8.14
N LYS A 295 58.40 -48.20 -7.72
CA LYS A 295 58.81 -47.21 -6.72
C LYS A 295 58.55 -45.77 -7.20
N MET A 296 58.92 -45.44 -8.44
CA MET A 296 58.64 -44.12 -9.05
C MET A 296 57.12 -43.82 -9.08
N LEU A 297 56.29 -44.81 -9.40
CA LEU A 297 54.83 -44.66 -9.40
C LEU A 297 54.26 -44.48 -7.98
N GLN A 298 54.79 -45.20 -6.98
CA GLN A 298 54.45 -45.00 -5.57
C GLN A 298 54.85 -43.62 -5.05
N ASP A 299 56.04 -43.13 -5.42
CA ASP A 299 56.53 -41.80 -5.04
C ASP A 299 55.72 -40.69 -5.71
N LYS A 300 55.36 -40.86 -7.00
CA LYS A 300 54.42 -39.95 -7.69
C LYS A 300 53.03 -39.96 -7.05
N GLY A 301 52.51 -41.13 -6.70
CA GLY A 301 51.23 -41.27 -5.99
C GLY A 301 51.23 -40.54 -4.64
N ARG A 302 52.31 -40.70 -3.85
CA ARG A 302 52.51 -39.95 -2.60
C ARG A 302 52.55 -38.43 -2.82
N HIS A 303 53.20 -37.97 -3.88
CA HIS A 303 53.22 -36.55 -4.22
C HIS A 303 51.81 -36.02 -4.54
N THR A 304 51.04 -36.71 -5.39
CA THR A 304 49.66 -36.31 -5.74
C THR A 304 48.70 -36.30 -4.54
N VAL A 305 48.91 -37.15 -3.53
CA VAL A 305 48.13 -37.11 -2.27
C VAL A 305 48.46 -35.85 -1.46
N ILE A 306 49.74 -35.45 -1.41
CA ILE A 306 50.16 -34.21 -0.73
C ILE A 306 49.58 -33.00 -1.47
N GLU A 307 49.67 -32.95 -2.81
CA GLU A 307 49.06 -31.90 -3.63
C GLU A 307 47.54 -31.81 -3.39
N SER A 308 46.83 -32.95 -3.39
CA SER A 308 45.38 -33.00 -3.07
C SER A 308 45.08 -32.42 -1.70
N SER A 309 45.84 -32.80 -0.66
CA SER A 309 45.62 -32.25 0.70
C SER A 309 45.86 -30.73 0.77
N SER A 310 46.86 -30.20 0.06
CA SER A 310 47.10 -28.76 -0.01
C SER A 310 45.98 -28.01 -0.77
N SER A 311 45.40 -28.64 -1.80
CA SER A 311 44.24 -28.12 -2.53
C SER A 311 42.97 -28.12 -1.65
N GLU A 312 42.75 -29.18 -0.87
CA GLU A 312 41.67 -29.25 0.11
C GLU A 312 41.78 -28.19 1.20
N ASP A 313 43.00 -27.90 1.68
CA ASP A 313 43.26 -26.83 2.64
C ASP A 313 42.95 -25.44 2.06
N VAL A 314 43.38 -25.16 0.83
CA VAL A 314 43.02 -23.91 0.10
C VAL A 314 41.51 -23.82 -0.12
N VAL A 315 40.84 -24.91 -0.51
CA VAL A 315 39.37 -24.96 -0.62
C VAL A 315 38.68 -24.72 0.72
N ARG A 316 39.27 -25.16 1.85
CA ARG A 316 38.75 -24.92 3.20
C ARG A 316 38.91 -23.45 3.61
N GLN A 317 40.04 -22.82 3.28
CA GLN A 317 40.25 -21.38 3.47
C GLN A 317 39.26 -20.54 2.65
N LEU A 318 39.16 -20.80 1.34
CA LEU A 318 38.22 -20.08 0.46
C LEU A 318 36.76 -20.22 0.91
N LYS A 319 36.36 -21.40 1.42
CA LYS A 319 35.03 -21.59 2.05
C LYS A 319 34.85 -20.71 3.30
N SER A 320 35.87 -20.56 4.14
CA SER A 320 35.84 -19.70 5.32
C SER A 320 35.74 -18.21 4.94
N GLU A 321 36.50 -17.77 3.94
CA GLU A 321 36.44 -16.40 3.41
C GLU A 321 35.07 -16.08 2.79
N ILE A 322 34.47 -17.02 2.04
CA ILE A 322 33.10 -16.89 1.51
C ILE A 322 32.06 -16.75 2.63
N VAL A 323 32.21 -17.46 3.76
CA VAL A 323 31.32 -17.31 4.93
C VAL A 323 31.49 -15.92 5.57
N SER A 324 32.74 -15.46 5.76
CA SER A 324 33.01 -14.11 6.30
C SER A 324 32.44 -13.00 5.41
N MET A 325 32.60 -13.12 4.08
CA MET A 325 32.03 -12.17 3.11
C MET A 325 30.49 -12.21 3.11
N ARG A 326 29.88 -13.38 3.27
CA ARG A 326 28.41 -13.50 3.44
C ARG A 326 27.94 -12.82 4.71
N GLU A 327 28.63 -12.98 5.84
CA GLU A 327 28.30 -12.26 7.07
C GLU A 327 28.39 -10.74 6.91
N GLN A 328 29.45 -10.23 6.27
CA GLN A 328 29.59 -8.80 5.98
C GLN A 328 28.46 -8.31 5.08
N HIS A 329 28.10 -9.07 4.04
CA HIS A 329 26.98 -8.73 3.16
C HIS A 329 25.65 -8.69 3.92
N THR A 330 25.38 -9.67 4.80
CA THR A 330 24.17 -9.68 5.64
C THR A 330 24.12 -8.47 6.58
N LYS A 331 25.24 -8.12 7.22
CA LYS A 331 25.36 -6.92 8.08
C LYS A 331 25.16 -5.63 7.27
N SER A 332 25.66 -5.58 6.03
CA SER A 332 25.44 -4.45 5.11
C SER A 332 23.97 -4.32 4.70
N ALA A 333 23.32 -5.42 4.32
CA ALA A 333 21.89 -5.45 3.97
C ALA A 333 20.98 -5.05 5.15
N GLN A 334 21.34 -5.46 6.38
CA GLN A 334 20.66 -5.01 7.60
C GLN A 334 20.78 -3.49 7.82
N ASN A 335 21.96 -2.92 7.56
CA ASN A 335 22.17 -1.46 7.63
C ASN A 335 21.38 -0.72 6.55
N VAL A 336 21.36 -1.22 5.30
CA VAL A 336 20.55 -0.64 4.22
C VAL A 336 19.06 -0.67 4.61
N SER A 337 18.53 -1.80 5.07
CA SER A 337 17.14 -1.93 5.54
C SER A 337 16.81 -1.06 6.77
N TYR A 338 17.80 -0.69 7.58
CA TYR A 338 17.64 0.31 8.64
C TYR A 338 17.54 1.73 8.05
N PHE A 339 18.41 2.09 7.12
CA PHE A 339 18.38 3.41 6.46
C PHE A 339 17.12 3.59 5.59
N GLU A 340 16.68 2.58 4.86
CA GLU A 340 15.41 2.59 4.10
C GLU A 340 14.21 2.86 5.02
N ARG A 341 14.08 2.13 6.13
CA ARG A 341 13.02 2.38 7.13
C ARG A 341 13.13 3.77 7.74
N ARG A 342 14.35 4.28 7.97
CA ARG A 342 14.56 5.66 8.48
C ARG A 342 14.19 6.72 7.45
N ILE A 343 14.43 6.48 6.16
CA ILE A 343 14.01 7.35 5.06
C ILE A 343 12.48 7.38 4.98
N CYS A 344 11.80 6.23 4.91
CA CYS A 344 10.34 6.19 4.87
C CYS A 344 9.68 6.83 6.10
N ALA A 345 10.29 6.72 7.29
CA ALA A 345 9.83 7.43 8.48
C ALA A 345 9.96 8.97 8.34
N LEU A 346 11.09 9.46 7.82
CA LEU A 346 11.30 10.89 7.56
C LEU A 346 10.42 11.43 6.42
N GLU A 347 10.11 10.61 5.42
CA GLU A 347 9.14 10.93 4.37
C GLU A 347 7.71 11.01 4.93
N GLY A 348 7.34 10.10 5.83
CA GLY A 348 6.10 10.15 6.60
C GLY A 348 5.99 11.43 7.43
N GLU A 349 6.99 11.75 8.24
CA GLU A 349 7.06 12.99 9.03
C GLU A 349 7.01 14.25 8.15
N LEU A 350 7.60 14.22 6.94
CA LEU A 350 7.51 15.31 5.97
C LEU A 350 6.10 15.44 5.37
N VAL A 351 5.38 14.33 5.13
CA VAL A 351 3.98 14.35 4.70
C VAL A 351 3.08 14.85 5.83
N GLU A 352 3.25 14.36 7.06
CA GLU A 352 2.53 14.88 8.23
C GLU A 352 2.76 16.38 8.43
N CYS A 353 3.99 16.87 8.28
CA CYS A 353 4.31 18.29 8.40
C CYS A 353 3.64 19.13 7.29
N LYS A 354 3.58 18.61 6.05
CA LYS A 354 2.82 19.23 4.95
C LYS A 354 1.31 19.24 5.23
N GLU A 355 0.77 18.17 5.80
CA GLU A 355 -0.65 18.06 6.18
C GLU A 355 -1.03 18.99 7.33
N HIS A 356 -0.20 19.11 8.37
CA HIS A 356 -0.39 20.13 9.41
C HIS A 356 -0.29 21.54 8.82
N ARG A 357 0.67 21.80 7.93
CA ARG A 357 0.76 23.09 7.23
C ARG A 357 -0.48 23.38 6.36
N ARG A 358 -1.05 22.36 5.72
CA ARG A 358 -2.32 22.48 4.96
C ARG A 358 -3.48 22.82 5.90
N LYS A 359 -3.71 22.02 6.95
CA LYS A 359 -4.75 22.27 7.96
C LYS A 359 -4.64 23.66 8.59
N ASN A 360 -3.43 24.13 8.90
CA ASN A 360 -3.21 25.47 9.44
C ASN A 360 -3.52 26.57 8.40
N LEU A 361 -3.27 26.33 7.10
CA LEU A 361 -3.68 27.26 6.04
C LEU A 361 -5.19 27.27 5.81
N ASP A 362 -5.84 26.10 5.89
CA ASP A 362 -7.29 25.94 5.78
C ASP A 362 -7.99 26.60 6.99
N GLU A 363 -7.44 26.46 8.19
CA GLU A 363 -7.92 27.13 9.41
C GLU A 363 -7.69 28.64 9.37
N ILE A 364 -6.52 29.11 8.91
CA ILE A 364 -6.29 30.55 8.64
C ILE A 364 -7.30 31.07 7.61
N GLY A 365 -7.60 30.29 6.56
CA GLY A 365 -8.63 30.60 5.58
C GLY A 365 -10.02 30.70 6.21
N ALA A 366 -10.41 29.72 7.02
CA ALA A 366 -11.69 29.72 7.74
C ALA A 366 -11.80 30.85 8.79
N LEU A 367 -10.69 31.25 9.42
CA LEU A 367 -10.63 32.40 10.33
C LEU A 367 -10.68 33.73 9.57
N GLN A 368 -10.07 33.82 8.39
CA GLN A 368 -10.20 34.98 7.50
C GLN A 368 -11.63 35.10 6.94
N GLU A 369 -12.25 33.99 6.55
CA GLU A 369 -13.64 33.96 6.10
C GLU A 369 -14.59 34.36 7.24
N LYS A 370 -14.45 33.77 8.44
CA LYS A 370 -15.22 34.19 9.63
C LYS A 370 -14.99 35.65 10.03
N LEU A 371 -13.79 36.20 9.83
CA LEU A 371 -13.52 37.62 10.03
C LEU A 371 -14.22 38.48 8.96
N ARG A 372 -14.26 38.02 7.71
CA ARG A 372 -14.95 38.68 6.59
C ARG A 372 -16.47 38.62 6.74
N GLU A 373 -17.02 37.48 7.16
CA GLU A 373 -18.41 37.28 7.55
C GLU A 373 -18.77 38.12 8.78
N GLY A 374 -17.88 38.22 9.77
CA GLY A 374 -18.05 39.11 10.91
C GLY A 374 -18.10 40.58 10.51
N GLN A 375 -17.21 41.01 9.61
CA GLN A 375 -17.20 42.37 9.06
C GLN A 375 -18.45 42.65 8.22
N LEU A 376 -18.83 41.76 7.31
CA LEU A 376 -20.08 41.82 6.54
C LEU A 376 -21.29 41.88 7.47
N SER A 377 -21.38 40.98 8.45
CA SER A 377 -22.44 40.99 9.45
C SER A 377 -22.50 42.32 10.21
N THR A 378 -21.38 42.90 10.65
CA THR A 378 -21.40 44.23 11.30
C THR A 378 -21.82 45.35 10.34
N HIS A 379 -21.52 45.23 9.03
CA HIS A 379 -21.94 46.19 8.01
C HIS A 379 -23.45 46.04 7.72
N ASP A 380 -23.95 44.82 7.56
CA ASP A 380 -25.36 44.50 7.36
C ASP A 380 -26.19 44.92 8.58
N HIS A 381 -25.72 44.66 9.81
CA HIS A 381 -26.36 45.17 11.03
C HIS A 381 -26.36 46.71 11.06
N HIS A 382 -25.31 47.37 10.57
CA HIS A 382 -25.27 48.83 10.49
C HIS A 382 -26.25 49.39 9.45
N GLU A 383 -26.32 48.79 8.25
CA GLU A 383 -27.29 49.17 7.21
C GLU A 383 -28.74 48.79 7.57
N VAL A 384 -28.96 47.70 8.31
CA VAL A 384 -30.26 47.36 8.90
C VAL A 384 -30.65 48.36 9.97
N LEU A 385 -29.76 48.74 10.90
CA LEU A 385 -30.03 49.78 11.91
C LEU A 385 -30.28 51.15 11.27
N LYS A 386 -29.54 51.50 10.22
CA LYS A 386 -29.70 52.73 9.42
C LYS A 386 -31.02 52.73 8.63
N SER A 387 -31.41 51.59 8.06
CA SER A 387 -32.71 51.38 7.40
C SER A 387 -33.86 51.42 8.41
N GLU A 388 -33.68 50.89 9.61
CA GLU A 388 -34.67 50.85 10.68
C GLU A 388 -34.83 52.22 11.35
N LEU A 389 -33.76 52.98 11.51
CA LEU A 389 -33.82 54.41 11.86
C LEU A 389 -34.57 55.20 10.78
N GLY A 390 -34.25 54.98 9.50
CA GLY A 390 -34.99 55.58 8.38
C GLY A 390 -36.48 55.25 8.41
N ARG A 391 -36.85 53.97 8.60
CA ARG A 391 -38.26 53.54 8.76
C ARG A 391 -38.92 54.16 9.99
N ARG A 392 -38.19 54.34 11.10
CA ARG A 392 -38.70 54.98 12.32
C ARG A 392 -38.90 56.47 12.12
N ASP A 393 -38.00 57.17 11.43
CA ASP A 393 -38.18 58.57 11.08
C ASP A 393 -39.31 58.76 10.07
N ASP A 394 -39.44 57.90 9.06
CA ASP A 394 -40.60 57.87 8.14
C ASP A 394 -41.90 57.58 8.89
N MET A 395 -41.89 56.64 9.84
CA MET A 395 -43.05 56.35 10.69
C MET A 395 -43.35 57.48 11.68
N ILE A 396 -42.35 58.18 12.20
CA ILE A 396 -42.54 59.38 13.03
C ILE A 396 -43.10 60.52 12.17
N GLN A 397 -42.62 60.72 10.94
CA GLN A 397 -43.20 61.69 10.00
C GLN A 397 -44.61 61.29 9.56
N LYS A 398 -44.89 60.00 9.41
CA LYS A 398 -46.24 59.49 9.12
C LYS A 398 -47.16 59.70 10.32
N LEU A 399 -46.75 59.31 11.53
CA LEU A 399 -47.50 59.53 12.77
C LEU A 399 -47.71 61.02 13.07
N ARG A 400 -46.74 61.91 12.76
CA ARG A 400 -46.93 63.37 12.84
C ARG A 400 -47.99 63.87 11.85
N ARG A 401 -47.95 63.39 10.59
CA ARG A 401 -49.00 63.68 9.60
C ARG A 401 -50.35 63.10 10.00
N ASP A 402 -50.39 61.88 10.51
CA ASP A 402 -51.62 61.22 10.95
C ASP A 402 -52.18 61.87 12.22
N VAL A 403 -51.35 62.37 13.13
CA VAL A 403 -51.77 63.21 14.27
C VAL A 403 -52.31 64.57 13.78
N LEU A 404 -51.67 65.23 12.81
CA LEU A 404 -52.24 66.44 12.19
C LEU A 404 -53.59 66.14 11.52
N ASN A 405 -53.65 65.11 10.68
CA ASN A 405 -54.86 64.65 10.01
C ASN A 405 -55.96 64.26 11.03
N LEU A 406 -55.59 63.72 12.19
CA LEU A 406 -56.52 63.39 13.28
C LEU A 406 -56.93 64.61 14.09
N GLN A 407 -56.09 65.65 14.20
CA GLN A 407 -56.47 66.95 14.76
C GLN A 407 -57.41 67.71 13.82
N GLU A 408 -57.11 67.77 12.52
CA GLU A 408 -57.99 68.33 11.50
C GLU A 408 -59.30 67.55 11.40
N LYS A 409 -59.27 66.21 11.45
CA LYS A 409 -60.49 65.39 11.54
C LYS A 409 -61.22 65.60 12.85
N ARG A 410 -60.55 65.70 14.00
CA ARG A 410 -61.18 66.03 15.28
C ARG A 410 -61.87 67.39 15.20
N ASP A 411 -61.24 68.39 14.61
CA ASP A 411 -61.77 69.76 14.57
C ASP A 411 -62.87 69.93 13.52
N SER A 412 -62.77 69.20 12.39
CA SER A 412 -63.85 69.04 11.43
C SER A 412 -65.05 68.29 12.04
N VAL A 413 -64.81 67.19 12.78
CA VAL A 413 -65.83 66.42 13.50
C VAL A 413 -66.39 67.20 14.68
N LEU A 414 -65.63 68.05 15.38
CA LEU A 414 -66.15 68.95 16.40
C LEU A 414 -67.02 70.04 15.77
N ALA A 415 -66.61 70.62 14.64
CA ALA A 415 -67.45 71.54 13.87
C ALA A 415 -68.68 70.85 13.25
N GLU A 416 -68.59 69.54 12.96
CA GLU A 416 -69.71 68.71 12.52
C GLU A 416 -70.64 68.37 13.67
N VAL A 417 -70.13 67.99 14.83
CA VAL A 417 -70.89 67.81 16.07
C VAL A 417 -71.58 69.11 16.43
N HIS A 418 -70.93 70.28 16.37
CA HIS A 418 -71.59 71.56 16.65
C HIS A 418 -72.65 71.94 15.59
N ARG A 419 -72.49 71.51 14.34
CA ARG A 419 -73.55 71.59 13.31
C ARG A 419 -74.67 70.59 13.57
N MET A 420 -74.36 69.39 14.05
CA MET A 420 -75.29 68.31 14.38
C MET A 420 -75.95 68.48 15.74
N GLU A 421 -75.42 69.28 16.66
CA GLU A 421 -76.07 69.72 17.90
C GLU A 421 -77.10 70.80 17.59
N LYS A 422 -76.74 71.76 16.72
CA LYS A 422 -77.72 72.72 16.17
C LYS A 422 -78.79 72.02 15.34
N ARG A 423 -78.41 71.01 14.54
CA ARG A 423 -79.36 70.19 13.78
C ARG A 423 -80.18 69.28 14.70
N ASN A 424 -79.59 68.67 15.72
CA ASN A 424 -80.33 67.86 16.70
C ASN A 424 -81.30 68.71 17.49
N LYS A 425 -80.95 69.96 17.85
CA LYS A 425 -81.90 70.87 18.50
C LYS A 425 -83.06 71.24 17.58
N ALA A 426 -82.78 71.58 16.32
CA ALA A 426 -83.83 71.79 15.32
C ALA A 426 -84.66 70.51 15.05
N LEU A 427 -84.02 69.33 15.09
CA LEU A 427 -84.68 68.02 15.00
C LEU A 427 -85.41 67.63 16.29
N GLU A 428 -85.07 68.17 17.46
CA GLU A 428 -85.81 68.01 18.71
C GLU A 428 -87.07 68.87 18.67
N ASP A 429 -86.96 70.11 18.19
CA ASP A 429 -88.10 70.98 17.88
C ASP A 429 -89.02 70.34 16.81
N GLU A 430 -88.44 69.79 15.72
CA GLU A 430 -89.20 69.01 14.72
C GLU A 430 -89.71 67.67 15.27
N ILE A 431 -89.02 66.97 16.18
CA ILE A 431 -89.52 65.73 16.82
C ILE A 431 -90.65 66.03 17.80
N ILE A 432 -90.68 67.20 18.44
CA ILE A 432 -91.84 67.66 19.21
C ILE A 432 -93.04 67.87 18.26
N HIS A 433 -92.82 68.47 17.09
CA HIS A 433 -93.86 68.64 16.07
C HIS A 433 -94.34 67.31 15.46
N VAL A 434 -93.41 66.44 15.07
CA VAL A 434 -93.65 65.14 14.45
C VAL A 434 -94.17 64.12 15.46
N ARG A 435 -93.91 64.24 16.77
CA ARG A 435 -94.63 63.46 17.81
C ARG A 435 -96.12 63.84 17.89
N GLY A 436 -96.47 65.08 17.55
CA GLY A 436 -97.87 65.45 17.28
C GLY A 436 -98.44 64.63 16.13
N GLN A 437 -97.77 64.66 14.97
CA GLN A 437 -98.20 63.97 13.75
C GLN A 437 -98.16 62.43 13.85
N ILE A 438 -97.25 61.85 14.63
CA ILE A 438 -97.16 60.40 14.85
C ILE A 438 -98.31 59.91 15.75
N ASN A 439 -98.78 60.71 16.70
CA ASN A 439 -100.00 60.38 17.46
C ASN A 439 -101.24 60.36 16.54
N GLU A 440 -101.25 61.15 15.46
CA GLU A 440 -102.31 61.12 14.45
C GLU A 440 -102.14 59.91 13.51
N ALA A 441 -100.92 59.57 13.12
CA ALA A 441 -100.63 58.48 12.18
C ALA A 441 -100.64 57.06 12.79
N ASP A 442 -100.35 56.88 14.08
CA ASP A 442 -100.38 55.55 14.73
C ASP A 442 -101.81 54.98 14.83
N GLU A 443 -102.84 55.83 14.83
CA GLU A 443 -104.24 55.41 14.67
C GLU A 443 -104.51 54.89 13.23
N GLU A 444 -103.86 55.44 12.21
CA GLU A 444 -103.97 54.93 10.83
C GLU A 444 -103.24 53.58 10.66
N VAL A 445 -102.02 53.44 11.21
CA VAL A 445 -101.19 52.22 11.05
C VAL A 445 -101.86 50.97 11.65
N LYS A 446 -102.63 51.13 12.74
CA LYS A 446 -103.47 50.06 13.32
C LYS A 446 -104.49 49.48 12.32
N THR A 447 -104.87 50.23 11.28
CA THR A 447 -105.76 49.75 10.21
C THR A 447 -104.99 48.98 9.12
N ALA A 448 -103.74 49.36 8.85
CA ALA A 448 -102.92 48.81 7.76
C ALA A 448 -102.35 47.42 8.08
N ASN A 449 -101.90 47.19 9.33
CA ASN A 449 -101.22 45.95 9.73
C ASN A 449 -102.09 44.68 9.55
N LYS A 450 -103.41 44.82 9.45
CA LYS A 450 -104.37 43.73 9.17
C LYS A 450 -104.32 43.20 7.73
N LYS A 451 -103.50 43.79 6.85
CA LYS A 451 -103.36 43.38 5.42
C LYS A 451 -102.09 42.56 5.13
N VAL A 452 -100.99 42.79 5.85
CA VAL A 452 -99.67 42.22 5.53
C VAL A 452 -99.64 40.69 5.71
N THR A 453 -100.26 40.19 6.77
CA THR A 453 -100.33 38.75 7.13
C THR A 453 -101.04 37.86 6.10
N LYS A 454 -101.54 38.41 4.98
CA LYS A 454 -102.06 37.64 3.85
C LYS A 454 -101.02 37.32 2.77
N LEU A 455 -99.95 38.11 2.66
CA LEU A 455 -98.99 37.98 1.54
C LEU A 455 -97.83 37.02 1.82
N GLU A 456 -97.54 36.76 3.10
CA GLU A 456 -96.42 35.87 3.51
C GLU A 456 -96.63 34.41 3.07
N GLY A 457 -97.88 33.99 2.80
CA GLY A 457 -98.19 32.64 2.34
C GLY A 457 -97.82 32.33 0.88
N GLU A 458 -97.61 33.35 0.03
CA GLU A 458 -97.40 33.15 -1.41
C GLU A 458 -95.93 32.81 -1.76
N LEU A 459 -94.97 33.25 -0.94
CA LEU A 459 -93.54 33.08 -1.19
C LEU A 459 -93.02 31.65 -0.99
N GLN A 460 -93.78 30.76 -0.32
CA GLN A 460 -93.29 29.42 0.02
C GLN A 460 -93.31 28.45 -1.18
N PHE A 461 -94.07 28.75 -2.23
CA PHE A 461 -94.26 27.85 -3.39
C PHE A 461 -93.06 27.81 -4.36
N LEU A 462 -92.34 28.91 -4.52
CA LEU A 462 -91.35 29.09 -5.61
C LEU A 462 -90.00 28.39 -5.41
N ARG A 463 -89.75 27.71 -4.28
CA ARG A 463 -88.48 27.00 -4.03
C ARG A 463 -88.40 25.61 -4.68
N GLY A 464 -89.51 25.03 -5.14
CA GLY A 464 -89.56 23.63 -5.57
C GLY A 464 -89.05 23.30 -6.98
N GLN A 465 -88.65 24.29 -7.80
CA GLN A 465 -88.32 24.08 -9.22
C GLN A 465 -86.82 24.01 -9.56
N ASN A 466 -85.92 24.17 -8.58
CA ASN A 466 -84.50 24.35 -8.87
C ASN A 466 -83.67 23.04 -8.94
N ASP A 467 -84.21 21.93 -8.43
CA ASP A 467 -83.42 20.72 -8.17
C ASP A 467 -83.34 19.74 -9.36
N GLU A 468 -84.25 19.83 -10.34
CA GLU A 468 -84.27 18.91 -11.50
C GLU A 468 -83.09 19.12 -12.49
N SER A 469 -82.37 20.23 -12.42
CA SER A 469 -81.36 20.61 -13.42
C SER A 469 -79.99 19.93 -13.26
N GLN A 470 -79.76 19.16 -12.20
CA GLN A 470 -78.41 18.68 -11.84
C GLN A 470 -78.05 17.27 -12.36
N GLY A 471 -78.98 16.55 -13.01
CA GLY A 471 -78.83 15.12 -13.31
C GLY A 471 -78.10 14.72 -14.61
N GLN A 472 -77.88 15.63 -15.56
CA GLN A 472 -77.53 15.26 -16.96
C GLN A 472 -76.02 15.21 -17.30
N ALA A 473 -75.13 15.26 -16.32
CA ALA A 473 -73.68 15.47 -16.56
C ALA A 473 -72.78 14.21 -16.47
N SER A 474 -73.32 13.05 -16.11
CA SER A 474 -72.55 11.83 -15.78
C SER A 474 -72.34 10.86 -16.94
N GLU A 475 -73.34 10.66 -17.81
CA GLU A 475 -73.41 9.46 -18.69
C GLU A 475 -72.44 9.48 -19.90
N GLN A 476 -71.92 10.63 -20.32
CA GLN A 476 -71.13 10.74 -21.56
C GLN A 476 -69.64 10.33 -21.46
N ARG A 477 -69.19 9.73 -20.34
CA ARG A 477 -67.77 9.36 -20.15
C ARG A 477 -67.44 7.86 -20.28
N GLU A 478 -68.44 6.98 -20.28
CA GLU A 478 -68.22 5.53 -20.18
C GLU A 478 -68.00 4.83 -21.54
N ILE A 479 -68.63 5.34 -22.60
CA ILE A 479 -68.68 4.69 -23.93
C ILE A 479 -67.31 4.63 -24.64
N ILE A 480 -66.38 5.53 -24.33
CA ILE A 480 -65.08 5.64 -25.04
C ILE A 480 -64.10 4.51 -24.68
N LEU A 481 -64.31 3.77 -23.58
CA LEU A 481 -63.34 2.74 -23.13
C LEU A 481 -63.52 1.38 -23.82
N GLN A 482 -64.70 1.07 -24.37
CA GLN A 482 -65.01 -0.30 -24.83
C GLN A 482 -64.49 -0.62 -26.25
N LEU A 483 -64.44 0.38 -27.14
CA LEU A 483 -64.06 0.22 -28.56
C LEU A 483 -62.55 -0.02 -28.82
N LYS A 484 -61.75 -0.33 -27.80
CA LYS A 484 -60.31 -0.64 -27.95
C LYS A 484 -59.95 -2.13 -27.88
N ASN A 485 -60.82 -2.99 -27.35
CA ASN A 485 -60.49 -4.39 -27.11
C ASN A 485 -60.85 -5.33 -28.29
N GLU A 486 -61.82 -4.96 -29.13
CA GLU A 486 -62.34 -5.84 -30.20
C GLU A 486 -61.37 -6.03 -31.39
N LYS A 487 -60.30 -5.24 -31.50
CA LYS A 487 -59.32 -5.38 -32.60
C LYS A 487 -58.42 -6.62 -32.47
N ARG A 488 -58.26 -7.20 -31.28
CA ARG A 488 -57.22 -8.24 -31.05
C ARG A 488 -57.64 -9.66 -31.43
N ASP A 489 -58.93 -9.96 -31.49
CA ASP A 489 -59.41 -11.36 -31.53
C ASP A 489 -59.65 -11.92 -32.95
N ILE A 490 -59.19 -11.23 -34.00
CA ILE A 490 -59.49 -11.56 -35.41
C ILE A 490 -58.26 -12.06 -36.20
N GLU A 491 -57.03 -11.69 -35.85
CA GLU A 491 -55.86 -11.89 -36.73
C GLU A 491 -55.18 -13.28 -36.62
N GLU A 492 -55.37 -14.04 -35.53
CA GLU A 492 -54.71 -15.36 -35.34
C GLU A 492 -55.58 -16.58 -35.72
N LYS A 493 -56.84 -16.41 -36.14
CA LYS A 493 -57.78 -17.52 -36.43
C LYS A 493 -57.98 -17.82 -37.92
N LEU A 494 -56.93 -17.66 -38.73
CA LEU A 494 -57.01 -17.86 -40.20
C LEU A 494 -55.99 -18.86 -40.78
N GLN A 495 -55.11 -19.47 -39.98
CA GLN A 495 -53.95 -20.23 -40.49
C GLN A 495 -53.82 -21.67 -39.94
N GLU A 496 -54.92 -22.42 -39.84
CA GLU A 496 -54.92 -23.81 -39.32
C GLU A 496 -55.56 -24.85 -40.29
N ALA A 497 -55.94 -24.48 -41.52
CA ALA A 497 -56.86 -25.29 -42.33
C ALA A 497 -56.53 -25.41 -43.84
N LEU A 498 -55.31 -25.84 -44.22
CA LEU A 498 -55.05 -26.33 -45.58
C LEU A 498 -54.25 -27.65 -45.64
N SER A 499 -54.89 -28.65 -46.26
CA SER A 499 -54.34 -29.90 -46.82
C SER A 499 -53.51 -30.81 -45.91
N SER A 500 -54.21 -31.71 -45.22
CA SER A 500 -53.76 -33.10 -45.07
C SER A 500 -53.98 -33.89 -46.40
N VAL A 501 -53.48 -35.13 -46.45
CA VAL A 501 -53.71 -36.19 -47.46
C VAL A 501 -52.94 -36.11 -48.79
N GLN A 502 -51.95 -37.02 -48.91
CA GLN A 502 -51.96 -38.02 -50.00
C GLN A 502 -51.57 -39.40 -49.43
N GLN A 503 -51.88 -40.49 -50.15
CA GLN A 503 -51.91 -41.86 -49.61
C GLN A 503 -51.46 -42.91 -50.63
N LYS A 504 -50.81 -43.98 -50.11
CA LYS A 504 -50.82 -45.38 -50.60
C LYS A 504 -49.97 -45.79 -51.83
N GLU A 505 -49.97 -47.12 -52.01
CA GLU A 505 -49.47 -47.98 -53.09
C GLU A 505 -47.94 -48.18 -53.12
N GLU A 506 -47.35 -49.34 -52.79
CA GLU A 506 -47.77 -50.77 -52.73
C GLU A 506 -47.53 -51.59 -54.02
N LEU A 507 -46.25 -51.89 -54.27
CA LEU A 507 -45.73 -52.89 -55.23
C LEU A 507 -44.51 -53.56 -54.57
N ILE A 508 -44.63 -54.59 -53.74
CA ILE A 508 -45.22 -55.93 -53.95
C ILE A 508 -44.54 -56.71 -55.10
N LYS A 509 -43.54 -57.52 -54.69
CA LYS A 509 -43.40 -58.95 -55.02
C LYS A 509 -43.25 -59.33 -56.51
N GLN A 510 -42.00 -59.48 -56.96
CA GLN A 510 -41.66 -60.46 -57.99
C GLN A 510 -40.18 -60.90 -57.94
N MET A 511 -39.94 -62.12 -58.45
CA MET A 511 -38.62 -62.73 -58.73
C MET A 511 -37.68 -63.01 -57.53
N LYS A 512 -38.04 -64.04 -56.76
CA LYS A 512 -37.05 -64.99 -56.21
C LYS A 512 -36.75 -66.09 -57.25
N ASP A 513 -35.68 -66.85 -56.98
CA ASP A 513 -35.43 -68.22 -57.43
C ASP A 513 -35.25 -68.48 -58.94
N GLU A 514 -34.00 -68.48 -59.42
CA GLU A 514 -33.59 -69.38 -60.51
C GLU A 514 -32.07 -69.69 -60.48
N ILE A 515 -31.65 -70.72 -61.23
CA ILE A 515 -30.26 -71.18 -61.45
C ILE A 515 -29.48 -71.61 -60.19
N LYS A 516 -29.85 -72.79 -59.64
CA LYS A 516 -28.96 -73.55 -58.74
C LYS A 516 -29.03 -75.09 -58.92
N LEU A 517 -29.03 -75.57 -60.17
CA LEU A 517 -28.80 -76.98 -60.47
C LEU A 517 -28.30 -77.24 -61.90
N THR A 518 -27.09 -77.78 -62.06
CA THR A 518 -26.72 -78.70 -63.17
C THR A 518 -25.36 -79.34 -62.88
N VAL A 519 -25.35 -80.67 -62.74
CA VAL A 519 -24.15 -81.50 -62.58
C VAL A 519 -24.33 -82.73 -63.47
N THR A 520 -23.24 -83.45 -63.75
CA THR A 520 -23.15 -84.72 -64.51
C THR A 520 -23.16 -84.59 -66.04
N LYS A 521 -22.00 -84.85 -66.64
CA LYS A 521 -21.88 -85.77 -67.78
C LYS A 521 -20.53 -86.48 -67.76
N THR A 522 -20.64 -87.80 -67.78
CA THR A 522 -19.65 -88.87 -67.94
C THR A 522 -18.67 -88.62 -69.12
N LEU A 523 -17.42 -89.09 -69.14
CA LEU A 523 -16.86 -90.46 -68.96
C LEU A 523 -17.31 -91.48 -70.03
N GLU A 524 -16.44 -91.77 -71.01
CA GLU A 524 -16.55 -92.89 -71.95
C GLU A 524 -15.16 -93.40 -72.40
N THR A 525 -15.15 -94.54 -73.11
CA THR A 525 -14.03 -95.15 -73.89
C THR A 525 -12.93 -95.92 -73.14
N GLN A 526 -13.25 -97.17 -72.80
CA GLN A 526 -12.28 -98.24 -72.50
C GLN A 526 -12.64 -99.48 -73.36
N SER A 527 -11.89 -99.76 -74.44
CA SER A 527 -11.85 -101.08 -75.11
C SER A 527 -10.89 -101.09 -76.32
N LYS A 528 -9.90 -101.99 -76.30
CA LYS A 528 -9.58 -102.96 -77.39
C LYS A 528 -8.32 -103.77 -77.07
N LEU A 529 -8.45 -105.09 -77.20
CA LEU A 529 -7.42 -106.11 -76.99
C LEU A 529 -7.80 -107.32 -77.90
N GLU A 530 -7.10 -108.46 -77.80
CA GLU A 530 -7.47 -109.78 -78.37
C GLU A 530 -7.28 -110.01 -79.89
N GLU A 531 -6.05 -110.30 -80.35
CA GLU A 531 -5.86 -111.10 -81.58
C GLU A 531 -4.65 -112.09 -81.58
N THR A 532 -3.80 -112.06 -80.56
CA THR A 532 -2.47 -112.72 -80.52
C THR A 532 -2.52 -114.20 -80.12
N ALA A 533 -3.26 -115.04 -80.88
CA ALA A 533 -3.62 -116.39 -80.45
C ALA A 533 -3.17 -117.58 -81.35
N ARG A 534 -2.40 -117.36 -82.43
CA ARG A 534 -2.23 -118.37 -83.52
C ARG A 534 -0.81 -118.91 -83.79
N GLU A 535 0.24 -118.36 -83.19
CA GLU A 535 1.63 -118.65 -83.62
C GLU A 535 2.23 -119.98 -83.10
N HIS A 536 1.53 -120.66 -82.18
CA HIS A 536 2.19 -121.54 -81.21
C HIS A 536 2.72 -122.90 -81.73
N GLN A 537 2.34 -123.33 -82.94
CA GLN A 537 2.51 -124.74 -83.37
C GLN A 537 3.83 -125.06 -84.09
N GLN A 538 4.54 -124.10 -84.67
CA GLN A 538 5.82 -124.35 -85.38
C GLN A 538 7.02 -124.64 -84.45
N LEU A 539 6.88 -124.40 -83.14
CA LEU A 539 7.97 -124.50 -82.16
C LEU A 539 8.49 -125.92 -81.90
N HIS A 540 7.66 -126.96 -82.10
CA HIS A 540 7.90 -128.25 -81.48
C HIS A 540 9.02 -129.10 -82.12
N SER A 541 9.34 -128.90 -83.40
CA SER A 541 10.35 -129.71 -84.11
C SER A 541 11.80 -129.26 -83.90
N ARG A 542 12.04 -128.03 -83.40
CA ARG A 542 13.39 -127.55 -83.03
C ARG A 542 13.91 -128.16 -81.72
N TYR A 543 13.00 -128.56 -80.83
CA TYR A 543 13.31 -129.02 -79.47
C TYR A 543 14.29 -130.21 -79.43
N THR A 544 14.07 -131.24 -80.25
CA THR A 544 14.75 -132.54 -80.10
C THR A 544 16.26 -132.47 -80.41
N ALA A 545 16.70 -131.50 -81.22
CA ALA A 545 18.12 -131.26 -81.48
C ALA A 545 18.80 -130.49 -80.33
N GLN A 546 18.06 -129.62 -79.63
CA GLN A 546 18.60 -128.81 -78.53
C GLN A 546 18.92 -129.66 -77.29
N ILE A 547 18.20 -130.76 -77.05
CA ILE A 547 18.35 -131.61 -75.85
C ILE A 547 19.80 -132.09 -75.66
N LYS A 548 20.50 -132.50 -76.72
CA LYS A 548 21.89 -133.00 -76.61
C LYS A 548 22.94 -131.92 -76.41
N GLU A 549 22.60 -130.66 -76.71
CA GLU A 549 23.43 -129.51 -76.35
C GLU A 549 23.10 -129.05 -74.92
N ILE A 550 21.84 -129.17 -74.48
CA ILE A 550 21.40 -128.92 -73.10
C ILE A 550 22.17 -129.80 -72.11
N ASP A 551 22.35 -131.10 -72.37
CA ASP A 551 23.14 -131.99 -71.49
C ASP A 551 24.59 -131.49 -71.25
N ARG A 552 25.18 -130.86 -72.28
CA ARG A 552 26.56 -130.33 -72.23
C ARG A 552 26.62 -128.93 -71.62
N LEU A 553 25.60 -128.11 -71.86
CA LEU A 553 25.43 -126.83 -71.18
C LEU A 553 25.11 -127.03 -69.69
N GLN A 554 24.38 -128.07 -69.31
CA GLN A 554 24.06 -128.41 -67.90
C GLN A 554 25.31 -128.65 -67.05
N THR A 555 26.37 -129.24 -67.63
CA THR A 555 27.63 -129.46 -66.90
C THR A 555 28.43 -128.16 -66.72
N GLU A 556 28.49 -127.29 -67.74
CA GLU A 556 29.02 -125.92 -67.54
C GLU A 556 28.17 -125.08 -66.57
N ILE A 557 26.84 -125.27 -66.57
CA ILE A 557 25.91 -124.58 -65.68
C ILE A 557 26.19 -124.99 -64.24
N GLN A 558 26.39 -126.28 -63.93
CA GLN A 558 26.69 -126.72 -62.55
C GLN A 558 28.00 -126.14 -62.00
N GLU A 559 29.06 -126.00 -62.80
CA GLU A 559 30.30 -125.34 -62.36
C GLU A 559 30.11 -123.82 -62.17
N LYS A 560 29.29 -123.18 -63.02
CA LYS A 560 28.92 -121.77 -62.90
C LYS A 560 27.98 -121.50 -61.72
N GLU A 561 27.09 -122.43 -61.40
CA GLU A 561 26.21 -122.40 -60.22
C GLU A 561 27.02 -122.54 -58.92
N LEU A 562 27.99 -123.46 -58.87
CA LEU A 562 28.86 -123.61 -57.70
C LEU A 562 29.72 -122.35 -57.46
N THR A 563 30.29 -121.77 -58.51
CA THR A 563 31.08 -120.53 -58.40
C THR A 563 30.22 -119.27 -58.22
N ALA A 564 28.95 -119.28 -58.64
CA ALA A 564 27.97 -118.25 -58.30
C ALA A 564 27.57 -118.35 -56.82
N SER A 565 27.30 -119.55 -56.30
CA SER A 565 26.95 -119.80 -54.90
C SER A 565 28.07 -119.35 -53.95
N GLN A 566 29.33 -119.63 -54.28
CA GLN A 566 30.49 -119.13 -53.52
C GLN A 566 30.57 -117.59 -53.48
N LYS A 567 30.19 -116.90 -54.56
CA LYS A 567 30.12 -115.43 -54.59
C LYS A 567 28.90 -114.90 -53.83
N GLU A 568 27.77 -115.59 -53.92
CA GLU A 568 26.57 -115.25 -53.15
C GLU A 568 26.83 -115.36 -51.64
N THR A 569 27.55 -116.38 -51.18
CA THR A 569 27.91 -116.50 -49.75
C THR A 569 28.85 -115.39 -49.28
N MET A 570 29.80 -114.92 -50.12
CA MET A 570 30.61 -113.74 -49.78
C MET A 570 29.75 -112.48 -49.72
N TYR A 571 28.92 -112.22 -50.73
CA TYR A 571 28.05 -111.04 -50.73
C TYR A 571 27.01 -111.06 -49.61
N ARG A 572 26.55 -112.23 -49.16
CA ARG A 572 25.72 -112.35 -47.94
C ARG A 572 26.49 -111.99 -46.67
N SER A 573 27.79 -112.27 -46.59
CA SER A 573 28.67 -111.82 -45.50
C SER A 573 28.85 -110.29 -45.56
N ASP A 574 29.26 -109.76 -46.71
CA ASP A 574 29.44 -108.31 -46.92
C ASP A 574 28.15 -107.52 -46.61
N MET A 575 26.98 -108.08 -46.94
CA MET A 575 25.67 -107.51 -46.60
C MET A 575 25.36 -107.59 -45.11
N ALA A 576 25.66 -108.70 -44.43
CA ALA A 576 25.46 -108.82 -42.98
C ALA A 576 26.36 -107.84 -42.20
N ASP A 577 27.62 -107.69 -42.61
CA ASP A 577 28.56 -106.73 -42.01
C ASP A 577 28.08 -105.28 -42.22
N ARG A 578 27.56 -104.97 -43.41
CA ARG A 578 26.93 -103.67 -43.73
C ARG A 578 25.63 -103.43 -42.95
N GLU A 579 24.84 -104.47 -42.71
CA GLU A 579 23.61 -104.38 -41.91
C GLU A 579 23.95 -104.16 -40.43
N GLU A 580 25.01 -104.77 -39.88
CA GLU A 580 25.49 -104.49 -38.52
C GLU A 580 26.04 -103.06 -38.41
N GLU A 581 26.88 -102.61 -39.35
CA GLU A 581 27.36 -101.23 -39.41
C GLU A 581 26.21 -100.22 -39.49
N THR A 582 25.20 -100.49 -40.33
CA THR A 582 23.97 -99.70 -40.42
C THR A 582 23.21 -99.67 -39.10
N CYS A 583 23.14 -100.79 -38.36
CA CYS A 583 22.50 -100.85 -37.05
C CYS A 583 23.27 -100.05 -35.99
N ARG A 584 24.60 -100.12 -35.96
CA ARG A 584 25.45 -99.31 -35.07
C ARG A 584 25.25 -97.81 -35.32
N LEU A 585 25.37 -97.38 -36.58
CA LEU A 585 25.15 -95.97 -36.96
C LEU A 585 23.74 -95.47 -36.59
N LYS A 586 22.73 -96.35 -36.64
CA LYS A 586 21.35 -96.04 -36.24
C LYS A 586 21.18 -95.91 -34.72
N ILE A 587 21.93 -96.68 -33.93
CA ILE A 587 22.00 -96.53 -32.46
C ILE A 587 22.71 -95.22 -32.09
N ASP A 588 23.84 -94.90 -32.73
CA ASP A 588 24.58 -93.65 -32.50
C ASP A 588 23.74 -92.42 -32.89
N LEU A 589 23.04 -92.48 -34.03
CA LEU A 589 22.14 -91.41 -34.48
C LEU A 589 20.94 -91.22 -33.54
N ASN A 590 20.41 -92.29 -32.94
CA ASN A 590 19.40 -92.19 -31.88
C ASN A 590 19.98 -91.56 -30.61
N SER A 591 21.20 -91.94 -30.19
CA SER A 591 21.86 -91.33 -29.03
C SER A 591 22.14 -89.85 -29.23
N LEU A 592 22.45 -89.42 -30.46
CA LEU A 592 22.60 -88.01 -30.81
C LEU A 592 21.26 -87.25 -30.79
N HIS A 593 20.16 -87.85 -31.27
CA HIS A 593 18.82 -87.26 -31.14
C HIS A 593 18.39 -87.11 -29.68
N GLU A 594 18.67 -88.10 -28.83
CA GLU A 594 18.32 -88.03 -27.41
C GLU A 594 19.13 -86.94 -26.67
N LYS A 595 20.43 -86.80 -26.99
CA LYS A 595 21.28 -85.70 -26.49
C LYS A 595 20.83 -84.33 -27.01
N LEU A 596 20.36 -84.24 -28.25
CA LEU A 596 19.79 -83.01 -28.82
C LEU A 596 18.51 -82.63 -28.08
N ALA A 597 17.54 -83.53 -27.94
CA ALA A 597 16.30 -83.29 -27.21
C ALA A 597 16.53 -82.92 -25.73
N GLN A 598 17.53 -83.51 -25.07
CA GLN A 598 17.95 -83.12 -23.72
C GLN A 598 18.57 -81.71 -23.69
N SER A 599 19.30 -81.32 -24.73
CA SER A 599 19.89 -79.97 -24.87
C SER A 599 18.80 -78.93 -25.15
N ASP A 600 17.84 -79.24 -26.01
CA ASP A 600 16.69 -78.38 -26.33
C ASP A 600 15.80 -78.15 -25.10
N GLY A 601 15.55 -79.19 -24.28
CA GLY A 601 14.87 -79.04 -22.99
C GLY A 601 15.64 -78.19 -21.97
N GLN A 602 16.97 -78.24 -21.98
CA GLN A 602 17.82 -77.35 -21.18
C GLN A 602 17.85 -75.91 -21.71
N LEU A 603 17.72 -75.71 -23.03
CA LEU A 603 17.57 -74.37 -23.62
C LEU A 603 16.21 -73.78 -23.26
N PHE A 604 15.11 -74.54 -23.46
CA PHE A 604 13.75 -74.09 -23.13
C PHE A 604 13.60 -73.66 -21.66
N SER A 605 14.12 -74.46 -20.72
CA SER A 605 14.10 -74.10 -19.28
C SER A 605 14.99 -72.89 -18.93
N ARG A 606 16.04 -72.60 -19.72
CA ARG A 606 16.83 -71.36 -19.60
C ARG A 606 16.10 -70.17 -20.22
N GLU A 607 15.41 -70.34 -21.34
CA GLU A 607 14.58 -69.31 -21.98
C GLU A 607 13.40 -68.92 -21.08
N GLU A 608 12.74 -69.89 -20.45
CA GLU A 608 11.70 -69.66 -19.44
C GLU A 608 12.25 -68.88 -18.23
N HIS A 609 13.42 -69.26 -17.71
CA HIS A 609 14.06 -68.55 -16.60
C HIS A 609 14.50 -67.12 -16.99
N ILE A 610 15.03 -66.92 -18.20
CA ILE A 610 15.37 -65.59 -18.74
C ILE A 610 14.10 -64.74 -18.91
N SER A 611 13.02 -65.32 -19.42
CA SER A 611 11.72 -64.64 -19.58
C SER A 611 11.13 -64.22 -18.23
N HIS A 612 11.27 -65.06 -17.19
CA HIS A 612 10.86 -64.73 -15.83
C HIS A 612 11.70 -63.57 -15.25
N LEU A 613 13.03 -63.61 -15.39
CA LEU A 613 13.91 -62.52 -14.98
C LEU A 613 13.63 -61.22 -15.77
N GLN A 614 13.29 -61.32 -17.05
CA GLN A 614 12.84 -60.18 -17.86
C GLN A 614 11.45 -59.65 -17.44
N SER A 615 10.60 -60.46 -16.81
CA SER A 615 9.36 -59.98 -16.17
C SER A 615 9.67 -59.22 -14.88
N GLN A 616 10.42 -59.83 -13.97
CA GLN A 616 10.84 -59.21 -12.70
C GLN A 616 11.59 -57.89 -12.92
N LEU A 617 12.47 -57.82 -13.94
CA LEU A 617 13.18 -56.58 -14.29
C LEU A 617 12.22 -55.50 -14.81
N ARG A 618 11.20 -55.85 -15.60
CA ARG A 618 10.18 -54.89 -16.05
C ARG A 618 9.32 -54.39 -14.90
N GLU A 619 8.89 -55.28 -14.01
CA GLU A 619 8.15 -54.92 -12.79
C GLU A 619 8.97 -53.97 -11.90
N SER A 620 10.25 -54.29 -11.67
CA SER A 620 11.18 -53.44 -10.92
C SER A 620 11.38 -52.07 -11.58
N VAL A 621 11.50 -52.02 -12.91
CA VAL A 621 11.60 -50.74 -13.64
C VAL A 621 10.31 -49.92 -13.51
N THR A 622 9.13 -50.54 -13.59
CA THR A 622 7.85 -49.82 -13.40
C THR A 622 7.65 -49.34 -11.96
N GLU A 623 8.16 -50.08 -10.96
CA GLU A 623 8.17 -49.60 -9.57
C GLU A 623 9.15 -48.42 -9.40
N VAL A 624 10.33 -48.47 -10.01
CA VAL A 624 11.26 -47.33 -10.01
C VAL A 624 10.65 -46.10 -10.68
N THR A 625 10.07 -46.21 -11.87
CA THR A 625 9.49 -45.04 -12.56
C THR A 625 8.31 -44.44 -11.80
N THR A 626 7.45 -45.26 -11.19
CA THR A 626 6.34 -44.74 -10.36
C THR A 626 6.85 -44.10 -9.06
N LYS A 627 7.98 -44.56 -8.51
CA LYS A 627 8.65 -43.88 -7.38
C LYS A 627 9.37 -42.60 -7.79
N GLU A 628 9.90 -42.51 -8.99
CA GLU A 628 10.45 -41.27 -9.57
C GLU A 628 9.35 -40.23 -9.82
N GLU A 629 8.18 -40.65 -10.34
CA GLU A 629 6.99 -39.80 -10.49
C GLU A 629 6.44 -39.32 -9.13
N GLU A 630 6.34 -40.20 -8.13
CA GLU A 630 5.98 -39.84 -6.76
C GLU A 630 6.97 -38.83 -6.15
N LEU A 631 8.28 -39.03 -6.36
CA LEU A 631 9.32 -38.13 -5.89
C LEU A 631 9.24 -36.75 -6.55
N GLN A 632 9.13 -36.67 -7.88
CA GLN A 632 8.97 -35.39 -8.59
C GLN A 632 7.72 -34.62 -8.14
N ARG A 633 6.62 -35.34 -7.85
CA ARG A 633 5.39 -34.77 -7.30
C ARG A 633 5.62 -34.21 -5.88
N LEU A 634 6.30 -34.97 -5.01
CA LEU A 634 6.63 -34.55 -3.65
C LEU A 634 7.65 -33.39 -3.62
N GLU A 635 8.62 -33.36 -4.54
CA GLU A 635 9.55 -32.24 -4.71
C GLU A 635 8.82 -30.97 -5.17
N SER A 636 7.84 -31.10 -6.07
CA SER A 636 6.99 -29.99 -6.51
C SER A 636 6.10 -29.45 -5.38
N GLU A 637 5.49 -30.35 -4.59
CA GLU A 637 4.72 -30.00 -3.39
C GLU A 637 5.61 -29.30 -2.34
N LEU A 638 6.84 -29.80 -2.12
CA LEU A 638 7.83 -29.19 -1.22
C LEU A 638 8.29 -27.82 -1.71
N LEU A 639 8.45 -27.62 -3.01
CA LEU A 639 8.83 -26.32 -3.60
C LEU A 639 7.71 -25.29 -3.38
N SER A 640 6.47 -25.67 -3.69
CA SER A 640 5.27 -24.85 -3.49
C SER A 640 5.11 -24.45 -2.02
N ALA A 641 5.20 -25.43 -1.10
CA ALA A 641 5.13 -25.19 0.35
C ALA A 641 6.27 -24.28 0.86
N ASN A 642 7.45 -24.29 0.23
CA ASN A 642 8.52 -23.36 0.56
C ASN A 642 8.27 -21.94 0.07
N ASP A 643 7.67 -21.76 -1.11
CA ASP A 643 7.29 -20.43 -1.60
C ASP A 643 6.10 -19.85 -0.82
N ASP A 644 5.12 -20.66 -0.41
CA ASP A 644 4.06 -20.22 0.50
C ASP A 644 4.58 -19.89 1.90
N ARG A 645 5.52 -20.70 2.44
CA ARG A 645 6.24 -20.35 3.67
C ARG A 645 7.02 -19.04 3.55
N ARG A 646 7.60 -18.76 2.37
CA ARG A 646 8.30 -17.49 2.08
C ARG A 646 7.31 -16.31 2.00
N ARG A 647 6.20 -16.45 1.27
CA ARG A 647 5.10 -15.47 1.19
C ARG A 647 4.53 -15.14 2.57
N LEU A 648 4.31 -16.15 3.41
CA LEU A 648 3.85 -15.99 4.79
C LEU A 648 4.92 -15.28 5.67
N GLY A 649 6.21 -15.57 5.48
CA GLY A 649 7.30 -14.84 6.12
C GLY A 649 7.36 -13.37 5.73
N GLU A 650 7.24 -13.06 4.44
CA GLU A 650 7.17 -11.68 3.92
C GLU A 650 5.91 -10.94 4.44
N LEU A 651 4.77 -11.63 4.56
CA LEU A 651 3.56 -11.06 5.16
C LEU A 651 3.69 -10.82 6.66
N LEU A 652 4.29 -11.75 7.41
CA LEU A 652 4.59 -11.57 8.83
C LEU A 652 5.52 -10.38 9.06
N GLN A 653 6.60 -10.26 8.28
CA GLN A 653 7.53 -9.13 8.38
C GLN A 653 6.83 -7.78 8.10
N ARG A 654 5.92 -7.71 7.11
CA ARG A 654 5.10 -6.51 6.87
C ARG A 654 4.15 -6.20 8.03
N ARG A 655 3.55 -7.22 8.66
CA ARG A 655 2.69 -7.05 9.85
C ARG A 655 3.48 -6.63 11.07
N GLU A 656 4.70 -7.12 11.25
CA GLU A 656 5.59 -6.75 12.36
C GLU A 656 6.10 -5.30 12.22
N ILE A 657 6.45 -4.86 11.00
CA ILE A 657 6.73 -3.44 10.72
C ILE A 657 5.50 -2.56 11.03
N SER A 658 4.31 -2.99 10.59
CA SER A 658 3.06 -2.27 10.87
C SER A 658 2.70 -2.22 12.35
N LEU A 659 3.05 -3.24 13.14
CA LEU A 659 2.90 -3.26 14.59
C LEU A 659 3.89 -2.29 15.25
N GLN A 660 5.17 -2.32 14.87
CA GLN A 660 6.19 -1.40 15.39
C GLN A 660 5.83 0.08 15.13
N GLN A 661 5.19 0.38 13.99
CA GLN A 661 4.66 1.71 13.72
C GLN A 661 3.47 2.06 14.63
N LEU A 662 2.49 1.17 14.79
CA LEU A 662 1.35 1.38 15.69
C LEU A 662 1.75 1.51 17.18
N GLU A 663 2.78 0.78 17.63
CA GLU A 663 3.34 0.90 18.98
C GLU A 663 4.01 2.26 19.20
N HIS A 664 4.83 2.71 18.24
CA HIS A 664 5.46 4.03 18.25
C HIS A 664 4.44 5.17 18.20
N ASP A 665 3.38 5.05 17.39
CA ASP A 665 2.35 6.07 17.26
C ASP A 665 1.43 6.11 18.50
N LEU A 666 1.19 4.95 19.14
CA LEU A 666 0.56 4.84 20.45
C LEU A 666 1.42 5.52 21.53
N ASP A 667 2.74 5.37 21.51
CA ASP A 667 3.64 6.04 22.46
C ASP A 667 3.70 7.56 22.22
N ARG A 668 3.73 8.02 20.96
CA ARG A 668 3.53 9.44 20.60
C ARG A 668 2.19 9.99 21.12
N ALA A 669 1.14 9.17 21.10
CA ALA A 669 -0.17 9.56 21.64
C ALA A 669 -0.18 9.64 23.18
N LYS A 670 0.47 8.69 23.87
CA LYS A 670 0.66 8.73 25.34
C LYS A 670 1.47 9.95 25.76
N GLU A 671 2.51 10.32 25.03
CA GLU A 671 3.35 11.49 25.32
C GLU A 671 2.54 12.79 25.19
N LYS A 672 1.81 12.98 24.09
CA LYS A 672 0.88 14.13 23.92
C LYS A 672 -0.23 14.17 24.98
N TYR A 673 -0.74 13.02 25.41
CA TYR A 673 -1.72 12.94 26.50
C TYR A 673 -1.12 13.31 27.86
N LYS A 674 0.13 12.93 28.12
CA LYS A 674 0.87 13.33 29.32
C LYS A 674 1.14 14.84 29.31
N ASP A 675 1.56 15.41 28.19
CA ASP A 675 1.80 16.85 28.06
C ASP A 675 0.52 17.69 28.28
N THR A 676 -0.62 17.24 27.76
CA THR A 676 -1.90 17.92 27.98
C THR A 676 -2.43 17.77 29.41
N ILE A 677 -2.14 16.66 30.10
CA ILE A 677 -2.37 16.55 31.56
C ILE A 677 -1.49 17.55 32.32
N GLU A 678 -0.20 17.65 31.99
CA GLU A 678 0.72 18.61 32.63
C GLU A 678 0.30 20.06 32.37
N GLU A 679 -0.15 20.40 31.16
CA GLU A 679 -0.69 21.72 30.86
C GLU A 679 -1.98 22.00 31.64
N ASN A 680 -2.92 21.06 31.68
CA ASN A 680 -4.16 21.23 32.45
C ASN A 680 -3.86 21.42 33.95
N GLY A 681 -2.94 20.67 34.54
CA GLY A 681 -2.49 20.89 35.93
C GLY A 681 -1.85 22.26 36.16
N ARG A 682 -1.10 22.79 35.19
CA ARG A 682 -0.56 24.17 35.23
C ARG A 682 -1.67 25.22 35.08
N LEU A 683 -2.71 24.95 34.31
CA LEU A 683 -3.89 25.82 34.18
C LEU A 683 -4.74 25.82 35.45
N GLU A 684 -5.00 24.67 36.06
CA GLU A 684 -5.69 24.54 37.36
C GLU A 684 -4.94 25.30 38.46
N ALA A 685 -3.61 25.17 38.55
CA ALA A 685 -2.80 25.94 39.48
C ALA A 685 -2.90 27.47 39.24
N ARG A 686 -2.95 27.91 37.97
CA ARG A 686 -3.18 29.34 37.64
C ARG A 686 -4.59 29.81 38.02
N VAL A 687 -5.62 28.99 37.81
CA VAL A 687 -7.01 29.29 38.20
C VAL A 687 -7.13 29.39 39.72
N GLN A 688 -6.50 28.49 40.48
CA GLN A 688 -6.42 28.57 41.94
C GLN A 688 -5.70 29.85 42.41
N ALA A 689 -4.58 30.22 41.79
CA ALA A 689 -3.89 31.47 42.09
C ALA A 689 -4.74 32.72 41.79
N PHE A 690 -5.48 32.73 40.67
CA PHE A 690 -6.43 33.81 40.38
C PHE A 690 -7.60 33.87 41.37
N ALA A 691 -8.13 32.72 41.81
CA ALA A 691 -9.18 32.66 42.82
C ALA A 691 -8.72 33.19 44.18
N ILE A 692 -7.50 32.84 44.61
CA ILE A 692 -6.87 33.37 45.84
C ILE A 692 -6.67 34.89 45.74
N ASN A 693 -6.15 35.38 44.61
CA ASN A 693 -5.98 36.82 44.39
C ASN A 693 -7.34 37.55 44.42
N ALA A 694 -8.34 37.07 43.69
CA ALA A 694 -9.68 37.66 43.65
C ALA A 694 -10.36 37.67 45.03
N GLN A 695 -10.20 36.61 45.83
CA GLN A 695 -10.67 36.59 47.22
C GLN A 695 -9.94 37.64 48.06
N SER A 696 -8.62 37.78 47.92
CA SER A 696 -7.86 38.81 48.66
C SER A 696 -8.23 40.23 48.27
N GLU A 697 -8.53 40.49 46.99
CA GLU A 697 -9.05 41.77 46.50
C GLU A 697 -10.47 42.03 47.06
N GLN A 698 -11.33 41.02 47.07
CA GLN A 698 -12.67 41.09 47.66
C GLN A 698 -12.61 41.37 49.17
N ASP A 699 -11.69 40.76 49.91
CA ASP A 699 -11.51 40.98 51.34
C ASP A 699 -10.98 42.40 51.62
N VAL A 700 -10.01 42.88 50.85
CA VAL A 700 -9.53 44.28 50.92
C VAL A 700 -10.67 45.26 50.63
N LEU A 701 -11.44 45.05 49.56
CA LEU A 701 -12.60 45.87 49.22
C LEU A 701 -13.67 45.83 50.32
N SER A 702 -13.92 44.67 50.94
CA SER A 702 -14.83 44.50 52.07
C SER A 702 -14.38 45.30 53.30
N THR A 703 -13.08 45.32 53.61
CA THR A 703 -12.54 46.16 54.70
C THR A 703 -12.62 47.65 54.38
N GLU A 704 -12.37 48.07 53.13
CA GLU A 704 -12.49 49.47 52.72
C GLU A 704 -13.96 49.93 52.75
N VAL A 705 -14.91 49.11 52.30
CA VAL A 705 -16.36 49.40 52.42
C VAL A 705 -16.77 49.57 53.87
N LYS A 706 -16.42 48.65 54.77
CA LYS A 706 -16.69 48.79 56.22
C LYS A 706 -16.12 50.09 56.79
N ARG A 707 -14.88 50.43 56.44
CA ARG A 707 -14.21 51.67 56.86
C ARG A 707 -14.90 52.93 56.31
N LYS A 708 -15.48 52.85 55.10
CA LYS A 708 -16.30 53.93 54.52
C LYS A 708 -17.64 54.07 55.24
N ASP A 709 -18.31 52.96 55.55
CA ASP A 709 -19.56 52.95 56.31
C ASP A 709 -19.37 53.48 57.73
N GLU A 710 -18.29 53.13 58.43
CA GLU A 710 -17.88 53.74 59.71
C GLU A 710 -17.62 55.24 59.60
N GLY A 711 -17.05 55.70 58.47
CA GLY A 711 -16.90 57.13 58.17
C GLY A 711 -18.24 57.82 57.93
N LEU A 712 -19.13 57.18 57.19
CA LEU A 712 -20.45 57.67 56.83
C LEU A 712 -21.39 57.70 58.04
N MET A 713 -21.30 56.72 58.95
CA MET A 713 -22.01 56.71 60.23
C MET A 713 -21.53 57.84 61.17
N ARG A 714 -20.22 58.12 61.22
CA ARG A 714 -19.69 59.29 61.94
C ARG A 714 -20.22 60.59 61.35
N LEU A 715 -20.15 60.76 60.03
CA LEU A 715 -20.68 61.94 59.35
C LEU A 715 -22.21 62.09 59.55
N LYS A 716 -22.99 61.01 59.53
CA LYS A 716 -24.42 61.04 59.90
C LYS A 716 -24.62 61.52 61.34
N MET A 717 -23.85 61.01 62.29
CA MET A 717 -23.96 61.41 63.70
C MET A 717 -23.54 62.87 63.93
N ASP A 718 -22.58 63.39 63.15
CA ASP A 718 -22.20 64.80 63.18
C ASP A 718 -23.22 65.70 62.46
N ILE A 719 -23.88 65.22 61.40
CA ILE A 719 -25.04 65.89 60.78
C ILE A 719 -26.19 66.00 61.78
N VAL A 720 -26.49 64.95 62.57
CA VAL A 720 -27.54 65.01 63.60
C VAL A 720 -27.20 66.05 64.68
N LYS A 721 -25.95 66.09 65.17
CA LYS A 721 -25.50 67.14 66.11
C LYS A 721 -25.64 68.55 65.50
N LEU A 722 -25.32 68.71 64.22
CA LEU A 722 -25.48 69.99 63.52
C LEU A 722 -26.96 70.35 63.34
N GLN A 723 -27.85 69.39 63.10
CA GLN A 723 -29.30 69.61 63.06
C GLN A 723 -29.84 70.03 64.43
N GLU A 724 -29.43 69.37 65.53
CA GLU A 724 -29.78 69.83 66.90
C GLU A 724 -29.31 71.27 67.17
N VAL A 725 -28.11 71.62 66.72
CA VAL A 725 -27.56 72.97 66.87
C VAL A 725 -28.34 73.97 66.01
N CYS A 726 -28.69 73.64 64.77
CA CYS A 726 -29.53 74.45 63.91
C CYS A 726 -30.90 74.70 64.53
N SER A 727 -31.61 73.67 65.02
CA SER A 727 -32.93 73.87 65.63
C SER A 727 -32.88 74.71 66.92
N ARG A 728 -31.80 74.63 67.71
CA ARG A 728 -31.57 75.56 68.84
C ARG A 728 -31.27 77.00 68.40
N TYR A 729 -30.85 77.23 67.16
CA TYR A 729 -30.73 78.57 66.57
C TYR A 729 -32.05 79.02 65.91
N GLU A 730 -32.82 78.11 65.31
CA GLU A 730 -34.17 78.36 64.76
C GLU A 730 -35.13 78.78 65.88
N GLU A 731 -35.15 78.08 67.03
CA GLU A 731 -35.95 78.48 68.20
C GLU A 731 -35.62 79.90 68.67
N LYS A 732 -34.33 80.25 68.70
CA LYS A 732 -33.86 81.60 69.06
C LYS A 732 -34.23 82.64 68.01
N ALA A 733 -34.14 82.31 66.73
CA ALA A 733 -34.55 83.18 65.64
C ALA A 733 -36.06 83.45 65.73
N SER A 734 -36.89 82.41 65.84
CA SER A 734 -38.34 82.56 66.00
C SER A 734 -38.76 83.19 67.33
N GLN A 735 -37.90 83.22 68.34
CA GLN A 735 -38.12 84.05 69.54
C GLN A 735 -37.80 85.53 69.29
N ALA A 736 -36.66 85.83 68.66
CA ALA A 736 -36.32 87.19 68.24
C ALA A 736 -37.32 87.77 67.22
N GLU A 737 -37.91 86.93 66.36
CA GLU A 737 -39.00 87.33 65.44
C GLU A 737 -40.28 87.71 66.19
N ARG A 738 -40.67 86.95 67.21
CA ARG A 738 -41.81 87.29 68.10
C ARG A 738 -41.56 88.60 68.87
N GLU A 739 -40.34 88.82 69.34
CA GLU A 739 -39.94 90.08 69.98
C GLU A 739 -39.98 91.25 68.97
N ALA A 740 -39.47 91.06 67.76
CA ALA A 740 -39.54 92.04 66.67
C ALA A 740 -40.98 92.31 66.20
N GLU A 741 -41.89 91.32 66.25
CA GLU A 741 -43.30 91.50 65.91
C GLU A 741 -44.06 92.25 67.00
N ASN A 742 -43.78 91.99 68.28
CA ASN A 742 -44.27 92.82 69.38
C ASN A 742 -43.80 94.28 69.24
N LEU A 743 -42.54 94.52 68.86
CA LEU A 743 -42.02 95.86 68.57
C LEU A 743 -42.69 96.50 67.34
N LYS A 744 -42.99 95.73 66.28
CA LYS A 744 -43.78 96.21 65.12
C LYS A 744 -45.22 96.58 65.51
N LEU A 745 -45.84 95.86 66.44
CA LEU A 745 -47.18 96.18 66.95
C LEU A 745 -47.17 97.48 67.79
N GLN A 746 -46.15 97.67 68.64
CA GLN A 746 -45.95 98.94 69.35
C GLN A 746 -45.70 100.10 68.36
N LEU A 747 -44.86 99.89 67.34
CA LEU A 747 -44.62 100.88 66.28
C LEU A 747 -45.91 101.23 65.52
N ARG A 748 -46.75 100.24 65.18
CA ARG A 748 -48.09 100.47 64.58
C ARG A 748 -49.00 101.30 65.49
N SER A 749 -48.97 101.07 66.80
CA SER A 749 -49.74 101.89 67.75
C SER A 749 -49.31 103.37 67.69
N CYS A 750 -48.00 103.63 67.74
CA CYS A 750 -47.45 104.98 67.60
C CYS A 750 -47.64 105.58 66.18
N GLN A 751 -47.72 104.74 65.14
CA GLN A 751 -48.09 105.18 63.79
C GLN A 751 -49.56 105.62 63.74
N ASN A 752 -50.49 104.86 64.32
CA ASN A 752 -51.91 105.23 64.40
C ASN A 752 -52.15 106.53 65.20
N GLU A 753 -51.39 106.76 66.28
CA GLU A 753 -51.37 108.07 66.97
C GLU A 753 -50.87 109.19 66.04
N ASN A 754 -49.81 108.97 65.28
CA ASN A 754 -49.28 109.97 64.35
C ASN A 754 -50.18 110.16 63.12
N GLU A 755 -50.95 109.15 62.71
CA GLU A 755 -51.93 109.27 61.62
C GLU A 755 -53.20 109.99 62.06
N THR A 756 -53.67 109.81 63.29
CA THR A 756 -54.73 110.66 63.87
C THR A 756 -54.27 112.11 64.05
N ARG A 757 -53.02 112.36 64.47
CA ARG A 757 -52.41 113.70 64.46
C ARG A 757 -52.28 114.27 63.03
N ARG A 758 -51.85 113.47 62.05
CA ARG A 758 -51.81 113.88 60.62
C ARG A 758 -53.19 114.14 60.04
N ALA A 759 -54.23 113.42 60.44
CA ALA A 759 -55.61 113.69 60.01
C ALA A 759 -56.11 115.05 60.54
N ALA A 760 -55.76 115.40 61.79
CA ALA A 760 -56.02 116.73 62.32
C ALA A 760 -55.27 117.83 61.55
N VAL A 761 -54.00 117.61 61.19
CA VAL A 761 -53.24 118.52 60.31
C VAL A 761 -53.88 118.62 58.91
N LYS A 762 -54.27 117.49 58.31
CA LYS A 762 -54.88 117.45 56.98
C LYS A 762 -56.22 118.19 56.93
N ASN A 763 -57.01 118.16 58.00
CA ASN A 763 -58.24 118.96 58.09
C ASN A 763 -57.96 120.47 58.15
N LEU A 764 -56.80 120.89 58.67
CA LEU A 764 -56.34 122.29 58.59
C LEU A 764 -55.82 122.61 57.18
N GLU A 765 -55.14 121.67 56.52
CA GLU A 765 -54.67 121.81 55.13
C GLU A 765 -55.84 121.92 54.14
N THR A 766 -56.91 121.12 54.27
CA THR A 766 -58.08 121.20 53.38
C THR A 766 -58.81 122.55 53.50
N ASN A 767 -58.86 123.13 54.71
CA ASN A 767 -59.40 124.48 54.91
C ASN A 767 -58.55 125.56 54.21
N VAL A 768 -57.25 125.31 53.99
CA VAL A 768 -56.38 126.19 53.20
C VAL A 768 -56.54 125.92 51.70
N GLU A 769 -56.69 124.66 51.28
CA GLU A 769 -56.83 124.30 49.86
C GLU A 769 -58.18 124.74 49.27
N GLU A 770 -59.26 124.70 50.04
CA GLU A 770 -60.56 125.29 49.65
C GLU A 770 -60.47 126.79 49.33
N LEU A 771 -59.55 127.52 49.98
CA LEU A 771 -59.28 128.93 49.70
C LEU A 771 -58.44 129.09 48.42
N LYS A 772 -57.57 128.12 48.09
CA LYS A 772 -56.81 128.13 46.82
C LYS A 772 -57.67 127.75 45.62
N ASP A 773 -58.54 126.75 45.72
CA ASP A 773 -59.33 126.27 44.56
C ASP A 773 -60.34 127.32 44.08
N ARG A 774 -60.85 128.16 44.99
CA ARG A 774 -61.65 129.35 44.64
C ARG A 774 -60.84 130.34 43.78
N ASN A 775 -59.56 130.53 44.11
CA ASN A 775 -58.64 131.37 43.33
C ASN A 775 -58.24 130.72 41.99
N LYS A 776 -58.05 129.39 41.96
CA LYS A 776 -57.62 128.65 40.77
C LYS A 776 -58.68 128.63 39.65
N LYS A 777 -59.95 128.49 40.01
CA LYS A 777 -61.07 128.59 39.04
C LYS A 777 -61.11 129.94 38.31
N GLN A 778 -60.69 131.02 38.97
CA GLN A 778 -60.57 132.36 38.38
C GLN A 778 -59.53 132.45 37.25
N VAL A 779 -58.60 131.49 37.16
CA VAL A 779 -57.49 131.47 36.18
C VAL A 779 -57.80 130.55 34.99
N GLU A 780 -58.42 129.40 35.23
CA GLU A 780 -58.62 128.38 34.17
C GLU A 780 -59.60 128.81 33.06
N ASP A 781 -60.54 129.71 33.35
CA ASP A 781 -61.45 130.25 32.33
C ASP A 781 -60.79 131.24 31.36
N ASN A 782 -59.65 131.86 31.73
CA ASN A 782 -58.88 132.70 30.79
C ASN A 782 -58.19 131.85 29.71
N ASN A 783 -57.48 130.78 30.13
CA ASN A 783 -56.63 130.00 29.23
C ASN A 783 -57.41 129.26 28.12
N ARG A 784 -58.67 128.88 28.40
CA ARG A 784 -59.54 128.17 27.43
C ARG A 784 -59.81 128.94 26.13
N MET A 785 -59.60 130.25 26.12
CA MET A 785 -59.75 131.08 24.91
C MET A 785 -58.54 130.98 23.97
N GLU A 786 -57.35 130.59 24.45
CA GLU A 786 -56.11 130.65 23.66
C GLU A 786 -55.84 129.41 22.80
N ASP A 787 -56.13 128.20 23.30
CA ASP A 787 -55.81 126.96 22.57
C ASP A 787 -56.66 126.76 21.31
N LYS A 788 -57.87 127.35 21.26
CA LYS A 788 -58.84 127.24 20.15
C LYS A 788 -58.29 127.71 18.79
N VAL A 789 -57.19 128.47 18.80
CA VAL A 789 -56.56 129.07 17.62
C VAL A 789 -55.54 128.14 16.95
N ARG A 790 -54.95 127.17 17.69
CA ARG A 790 -53.75 126.42 17.23
C ARG A 790 -54.02 125.15 16.41
N GLU A 791 -55.20 124.52 16.53
CA GLU A 791 -55.44 123.20 15.93
C GLU A 791 -55.67 123.22 14.40
N LEU A 792 -56.20 124.32 13.84
CA LEU A 792 -56.69 124.36 12.46
C LEU A 792 -55.59 124.38 11.36
N THR A 793 -54.32 124.53 11.73
CA THR A 793 -53.24 124.79 10.75
C THR A 793 -52.50 123.53 10.25
N ILE A 794 -52.54 122.42 10.98
CA ILE A 794 -51.58 121.31 10.78
C ILE A 794 -52.07 120.23 9.80
N ALA A 795 -53.39 120.04 9.64
CA ALA A 795 -53.96 118.81 9.07
C ALA A 795 -53.90 118.66 7.53
N ILE A 796 -53.36 119.63 6.78
CA ILE A 796 -53.60 119.75 5.32
C ILE A 796 -52.47 119.20 4.42
N THR A 797 -51.21 119.16 4.88
CA THR A 797 -50.05 119.16 3.97
C THR A 797 -49.35 117.82 3.69
N THR A 798 -49.73 116.72 4.35
CA THR A 798 -48.85 115.53 4.47
C THR A 798 -49.18 114.31 3.60
N GLN A 799 -50.33 114.27 2.90
CA GLN A 799 -50.95 112.98 2.51
C GLN A 799 -50.74 112.54 1.05
N GLU A 800 -50.29 113.40 0.12
CA GLU A 800 -50.56 113.18 -1.33
C GLU A 800 -49.43 112.52 -2.17
N ALA A 801 -48.19 112.39 -1.67
CA ALA A 801 -47.02 112.34 -2.58
C ALA A 801 -46.35 110.96 -2.87
N GLN A 802 -46.61 109.89 -2.12
CA GLN A 802 -45.65 108.75 -2.04
C GLN A 802 -45.96 107.47 -2.85
N CYS A 803 -47.14 107.29 -3.44
CA CYS A 803 -47.61 105.94 -3.83
C CYS A 803 -47.10 105.37 -5.18
N GLU A 804 -46.75 106.19 -6.18
CA GLU A 804 -46.98 105.76 -7.57
C GLU A 804 -45.83 105.03 -8.30
N LYS A 805 -44.55 105.22 -7.89
CA LYS A 805 -43.43 104.98 -8.83
C LYS A 805 -42.78 103.58 -8.83
N LEU A 806 -43.19 102.65 -7.97
CA LEU A 806 -42.49 101.36 -7.77
C LEU A 806 -42.90 100.21 -8.72
N LYS A 807 -43.85 100.41 -9.64
CA LYS A 807 -44.50 99.30 -10.38
C LYS A 807 -43.84 98.79 -11.68
N GLN A 808 -42.80 99.41 -12.21
CA GLN A 808 -42.40 99.22 -13.62
C GLN A 808 -41.14 98.36 -13.91
N MET A 809 -40.46 97.79 -12.92
CA MET A 809 -39.05 97.34 -13.11
C MET A 809 -38.80 95.83 -13.37
N VAL A 810 -39.82 94.96 -13.31
CA VAL A 810 -39.59 93.50 -13.17
C VAL A 810 -39.63 92.70 -14.49
N THR A 811 -40.47 93.09 -15.45
CA THR A 811 -40.89 92.27 -16.60
C THR A 811 -39.91 92.24 -17.80
N ALA A 812 -38.60 92.38 -17.58
CA ALA A 812 -37.63 92.66 -18.66
C ALA A 812 -36.42 91.71 -18.73
N LYS A 813 -36.51 90.49 -18.18
CA LYS A 813 -35.34 89.59 -18.02
C LYS A 813 -35.49 88.12 -18.46
N GLU A 814 -36.64 87.68 -18.96
CA GLU A 814 -36.90 86.24 -19.16
C GLU A 814 -36.72 85.74 -20.62
N ASP A 815 -36.75 86.62 -21.63
CA ASP A 815 -36.76 86.24 -23.06
C ASP A 815 -35.41 85.81 -23.69
N LEU A 816 -34.28 85.89 -22.96
CA LEU A 816 -32.95 85.87 -23.60
C LEU A 816 -32.33 84.47 -23.85
N ILE A 817 -32.87 83.40 -23.25
CA ILE A 817 -32.13 82.12 -23.14
C ILE A 817 -32.45 81.12 -24.27
N GLN A 818 -33.63 81.17 -24.90
CA GLN A 818 -34.11 80.12 -25.80
C GLN A 818 -33.74 80.32 -27.28
N LYS A 819 -32.52 80.80 -27.58
CA LYS A 819 -32.06 81.08 -28.96
C LYS A 819 -30.58 80.83 -29.25
N LEU A 820 -30.01 79.86 -28.53
CA LEU A 820 -28.71 79.24 -28.79
C LEU A 820 -28.94 77.71 -28.92
N HIS A 821 -29.74 77.25 -29.89
CA HIS A 821 -29.36 77.12 -31.32
C HIS A 821 -28.31 75.99 -31.45
N GLU A 822 -28.70 74.72 -31.64
CA GLU A 822 -29.22 74.13 -32.90
C GLU A 822 -28.26 74.26 -34.12
N ASP A 823 -27.08 74.86 -33.93
CA ASP A 823 -26.14 75.19 -35.00
C ASP A 823 -24.92 74.24 -35.08
N SER A 824 -24.83 73.27 -34.15
CA SER A 824 -23.73 72.29 -34.10
C SER A 824 -24.06 71.00 -34.86
N GLU A 825 -23.73 71.00 -36.15
CA GLU A 825 -23.26 69.80 -36.88
C GLU A 825 -24.24 68.61 -36.98
N SER A 826 -25.06 68.44 -38.02
CA SER A 826 -25.04 69.04 -39.37
C SER A 826 -23.75 68.82 -40.19
N LEU A 827 -22.79 68.01 -39.69
CA LEU A 827 -21.52 67.70 -40.35
C LEU A 827 -21.38 66.18 -40.63
N SER A 828 -22.41 65.53 -41.19
CA SER A 828 -22.74 65.56 -42.63
C SER A 828 -21.70 64.92 -43.56
N ARG A 829 -22.02 63.69 -44.00
CA ARG A 829 -21.87 63.23 -45.40
C ARG A 829 -20.44 63.02 -45.93
N GLN A 830 -19.66 62.18 -45.24
CA GLN A 830 -18.66 61.31 -45.87
C GLN A 830 -18.77 59.91 -45.25
N GLN A 831 -19.26 58.84 -45.90
CA GLN A 831 -19.82 58.65 -47.23
C GLN A 831 -18.93 59.03 -48.43
N LYS A 832 -17.73 58.42 -48.58
CA LYS A 832 -17.15 58.21 -49.93
C LYS A 832 -16.02 57.19 -50.13
N GLU A 833 -15.75 56.26 -49.21
CA GLU A 833 -14.65 55.27 -49.40
C GLU A 833 -15.05 53.78 -49.29
N ALA A 834 -16.26 53.47 -49.74
CA ALA A 834 -16.54 52.14 -50.28
C ALA A 834 -15.81 51.94 -51.64
N ILE A 835 -15.96 50.74 -52.24
CA ILE A 835 -15.66 50.35 -53.64
C ILE A 835 -14.41 49.48 -53.87
N ASN A 836 -13.21 49.88 -53.44
CA ASN A 836 -12.02 49.59 -54.26
C ASN A 836 -11.24 48.26 -54.08
N LYS A 837 -11.68 47.27 -53.25
CA LYS A 837 -10.89 46.03 -52.99
C LYS A 837 -11.68 44.70 -52.93
N VAL A 838 -12.59 44.48 -53.88
CA VAL A 838 -13.29 43.19 -54.09
C VAL A 838 -12.56 42.23 -55.06
N LEU A 839 -11.58 42.73 -55.83
CA LEU A 839 -11.23 42.17 -57.15
C LEU A 839 -10.21 41.00 -57.24
N ILE A 840 -9.69 40.41 -56.15
CA ILE A 840 -8.45 39.59 -56.21
C ILE A 840 -8.59 38.17 -55.59
N ARG A 841 -9.77 37.54 -55.56
CA ARG A 841 -9.89 36.13 -55.08
C ARG A 841 -10.71 35.14 -55.90
N ASP A 842 -11.59 35.57 -56.82
CA ASP A 842 -12.37 34.65 -57.67
C ASP A 842 -11.57 34.02 -58.83
N GLU A 843 -10.39 34.57 -59.16
CA GLU A 843 -9.53 34.11 -60.27
C GLU A 843 -9.08 32.64 -60.17
N ASN A 844 -9.18 32.00 -58.99
CA ASN A 844 -8.66 30.66 -58.77
C ASN A 844 -9.54 29.53 -59.32
N MET A 845 -10.82 29.74 -59.63
CA MET A 845 -11.70 28.66 -60.11
C MET A 845 -11.52 28.32 -61.60
N GLN A 846 -10.95 29.21 -62.43
CA GLN A 846 -11.06 29.09 -63.89
C GLN A 846 -10.00 28.18 -64.57
N LYS A 847 -9.11 27.54 -63.80
CA LYS A 847 -7.99 26.72 -64.31
C LYS A 847 -8.38 25.35 -64.89
N LEU A 848 -9.66 24.96 -64.80
CA LEU A 848 -10.20 23.70 -65.35
C LEU A 848 -10.15 23.59 -66.89
N ASN A 849 -9.97 24.68 -67.63
CA ASN A 849 -10.00 24.67 -69.11
C ASN A 849 -8.77 24.04 -69.81
N VAL A 850 -7.72 23.64 -69.09
CA VAL A 850 -6.44 23.22 -69.70
C VAL A 850 -6.47 21.79 -70.28
N GLU A 851 -7.42 20.95 -69.88
CA GLU A 851 -7.41 19.51 -70.21
C GLU A 851 -7.64 19.19 -71.71
N ILE A 852 -8.23 20.13 -72.47
CA ILE A 852 -8.54 19.98 -73.90
C ILE A 852 -7.26 19.82 -74.76
N GLY A 853 -6.09 20.27 -74.28
CA GLY A 853 -4.84 20.25 -75.05
C GLY A 853 -4.28 18.87 -75.39
N ARG A 854 -4.58 17.82 -74.60
CA ARG A 854 -3.84 16.54 -74.67
C ARG A 854 -4.11 15.70 -75.93
N PHE A 855 -5.24 15.87 -76.61
CA PHE A 855 -5.71 14.92 -77.63
C PHE A 855 -5.11 15.08 -79.05
N LYS A 856 -4.42 16.19 -79.38
CA LYS A 856 -3.94 16.43 -80.76
C LYS A 856 -2.59 15.83 -81.12
N ALA A 857 -1.76 15.42 -80.15
CA ALA A 857 -0.43 14.84 -80.43
C ALA A 857 -0.49 13.45 -81.09
N LYS A 858 -1.59 12.70 -80.90
CA LYS A 858 -1.74 11.27 -81.23
C LYS A 858 -1.85 10.94 -82.74
N ASN A 859 -1.53 11.87 -83.64
CA ASN A 859 -1.83 11.71 -85.08
C ASN A 859 -0.63 11.95 -86.03
N GLN A 860 0.59 12.16 -85.52
CA GLN A 860 1.82 12.24 -86.34
C GLN A 860 2.66 10.95 -86.31
N GLU A 861 2.23 9.95 -85.54
CA GLU A 861 2.98 8.73 -85.25
C GLU A 861 2.92 7.72 -86.42
N LYS A 862 1.76 7.62 -87.07
CA LYS A 862 1.44 6.61 -88.10
C LYS A 862 2.22 6.71 -89.42
N THR A 863 2.91 7.82 -89.67
CA THR A 863 3.60 8.04 -90.95
C THR A 863 5.00 7.41 -90.99
N LYS A 864 5.52 6.92 -89.86
CA LYS A 864 6.75 6.10 -89.83
C LYS A 864 6.48 4.62 -90.15
N GLU A 865 5.36 4.08 -89.66
CA GLU A 865 5.01 2.65 -89.71
C GLU A 865 5.11 2.03 -91.11
N LEU A 866 4.82 2.80 -92.17
CA LEU A 866 4.82 2.33 -93.55
C LEU A 866 6.23 2.13 -94.17
N MET A 867 7.29 2.68 -93.58
CA MET A 867 8.66 2.51 -94.12
C MET A 867 9.40 1.33 -93.49
N ASP A 868 9.04 0.94 -92.26
CA ASP A 868 9.61 -0.23 -91.58
C ASP A 868 9.17 -1.56 -92.25
N LEU A 869 7.97 -1.61 -92.83
CA LEU A 869 7.40 -2.82 -93.46
C LEU A 869 8.26 -3.46 -94.55
N THR A 870 9.04 -2.68 -95.30
CA THR A 870 9.90 -3.23 -96.37
C THR A 870 11.18 -3.87 -95.83
N ILE A 871 11.68 -3.40 -94.68
CA ILE A 871 12.74 -4.08 -93.92
C ILE A 871 12.17 -5.33 -93.23
N GLU A 872 10.90 -5.29 -92.82
CA GLU A 872 10.22 -6.38 -92.11
C GLU A 872 10.16 -7.68 -92.90
N ILE A 873 10.00 -7.64 -94.23
CA ILE A 873 9.99 -8.87 -95.06
C ILE A 873 11.38 -9.53 -95.12
N ALA A 874 12.47 -8.75 -95.11
CA ALA A 874 13.83 -9.29 -94.99
C ALA A 874 14.09 -9.86 -93.59
N LYS A 875 13.65 -9.15 -92.54
CA LYS A 875 13.66 -9.68 -91.16
C LYS A 875 12.88 -10.98 -91.06
N GLN A 876 11.72 -11.13 -91.72
CA GLN A 876 10.87 -12.33 -91.62
C GLN A 876 11.57 -13.64 -92.01
N SER A 877 12.51 -13.62 -92.97
CA SER A 877 13.29 -14.81 -93.32
C SER A 877 14.32 -15.18 -92.24
N GLU A 878 14.99 -14.19 -91.66
CA GLU A 878 15.89 -14.39 -90.52
C GLU A 878 15.13 -14.72 -89.23
N LEU A 879 13.91 -14.18 -89.08
CA LEU A 879 12.96 -14.45 -88.03
C LEU A 879 12.50 -15.91 -88.07
N ILE A 880 12.34 -16.55 -89.23
CA ILE A 880 12.03 -17.99 -89.29
C ILE A 880 13.19 -18.82 -88.71
N LYS A 881 14.45 -18.50 -89.02
CA LYS A 881 15.61 -19.16 -88.39
C LYS A 881 15.68 -18.87 -86.89
N LYS A 882 15.52 -17.62 -86.48
CA LYS A 882 15.45 -17.23 -85.07
C LYS A 882 14.32 -17.96 -84.36
N LEU A 883 13.11 -18.01 -84.93
CA LEU A 883 11.96 -18.76 -84.42
C LEU A 883 12.22 -20.27 -84.32
N GLN A 884 13.00 -20.89 -85.20
CA GLN A 884 13.40 -22.29 -85.00
C GLN A 884 14.34 -22.44 -83.79
N THR A 885 15.35 -21.58 -83.66
CA THR A 885 16.24 -21.58 -82.48
C THR A 885 15.48 -21.24 -81.19
N THR A 886 14.56 -20.29 -81.25
CA THR A 886 13.66 -19.89 -80.16
C THR A 886 12.59 -20.95 -79.89
N LEU A 887 12.19 -21.80 -80.85
CA LEU A 887 11.32 -22.93 -80.57
C LEU A 887 12.08 -24.02 -79.80
N SER A 888 13.32 -24.32 -80.19
CA SER A 888 14.20 -25.22 -79.43
C SER A 888 14.54 -24.68 -78.04
N GLN A 889 14.83 -23.38 -77.93
CA GLN A 889 15.05 -22.71 -76.64
C GLN A 889 13.76 -22.70 -75.81
N ASN A 890 12.62 -22.33 -76.38
CA ASN A 890 11.32 -22.37 -75.69
C ASN A 890 10.96 -23.78 -75.23
N HIS A 891 11.32 -24.85 -75.96
CA HIS A 891 11.12 -26.21 -75.46
C HIS A 891 11.98 -26.48 -74.22
N HIS A 892 13.26 -26.10 -74.25
CA HIS A 892 14.15 -26.24 -73.09
C HIS A 892 13.67 -25.38 -71.90
N ASP A 893 13.29 -24.12 -72.16
CA ASP A 893 12.75 -23.18 -71.17
C ASP A 893 11.40 -23.64 -70.62
N LEU A 894 10.56 -24.32 -71.40
CA LEU A 894 9.27 -24.84 -70.99
C LEU A 894 9.43 -26.12 -70.15
N ASP A 895 10.41 -26.97 -70.43
CA ASP A 895 10.78 -28.10 -69.55
C ASP A 895 11.47 -27.61 -68.26
N GLU A 896 12.30 -26.56 -68.34
CA GLU A 896 12.84 -25.83 -67.18
C GLU A 896 11.72 -25.17 -66.35
N LEU A 897 10.71 -24.57 -66.98
CA LEU A 897 9.53 -23.99 -66.33
C LEU A 897 8.63 -25.07 -65.73
N ARG A 898 8.46 -26.24 -66.38
CA ARG A 898 7.79 -27.41 -65.80
C ARG A 898 8.50 -27.84 -64.53
N ARG A 899 9.80 -28.13 -64.61
CA ARG A 899 10.64 -28.50 -63.46
C ARG A 899 10.62 -27.46 -62.34
N ARG A 900 10.58 -26.15 -62.66
CA ARG A 900 10.37 -25.08 -61.67
C ARG A 900 8.96 -25.14 -61.07
N SER A 901 7.91 -25.29 -61.89
CA SER A 901 6.52 -25.34 -61.44
C SER A 901 6.19 -26.58 -60.61
N GLU A 902 6.83 -27.71 -60.88
CA GLU A 902 6.78 -28.95 -60.08
C GLU A 902 7.47 -28.73 -58.72
N GLN A 903 8.65 -28.11 -58.71
CA GLN A 903 9.33 -27.72 -57.47
C GLN A 903 8.61 -26.60 -56.70
N GLU A 904 7.80 -25.77 -57.36
CA GLU A 904 6.90 -24.82 -56.71
C GLU A 904 5.62 -25.48 -56.19
N LEU A 905 5.08 -26.48 -56.89
CA LEU A 905 3.96 -27.29 -56.43
C LEU A 905 4.33 -28.06 -55.17
N LEU A 906 5.47 -28.78 -55.17
CA LEU A 906 5.98 -29.47 -53.98
C LEU A 906 6.15 -28.51 -52.80
N ARG A 907 6.77 -27.34 -52.99
CA ARG A 907 6.88 -26.32 -51.93
C ARG A 907 5.53 -25.78 -51.48
N LYS A 908 4.54 -25.65 -52.38
CA LYS A 908 3.17 -25.23 -52.03
C LYS A 908 2.44 -26.34 -51.28
N GLU A 909 2.64 -27.60 -51.61
CA GLU A 909 2.11 -28.77 -50.88
C GLU A 909 2.73 -28.89 -49.49
N GLU A 910 4.05 -28.72 -49.36
CA GLU A 910 4.76 -28.60 -48.08
C GLU A 910 4.22 -27.42 -47.24
N THR A 911 4.02 -26.26 -47.86
CA THR A 911 3.46 -25.06 -47.20
C THR A 911 2.00 -25.26 -46.80
N ILE A 912 1.18 -25.90 -47.63
CA ILE A 912 -0.23 -26.23 -47.32
C ILE A 912 -0.29 -27.22 -46.16
N LYS A 913 0.60 -28.22 -46.15
CA LYS A 913 0.71 -29.19 -45.04
C LYS A 913 1.09 -28.48 -43.73
N HIS A 914 2.10 -27.61 -43.76
CA HIS A 914 2.48 -26.81 -42.59
C HIS A 914 1.33 -25.92 -42.09
N ILE A 915 0.62 -25.23 -43.00
CA ILE A 915 -0.54 -24.41 -42.64
C ILE A 915 -1.71 -25.26 -42.10
N GLN A 916 -1.88 -26.51 -42.54
CA GLN A 916 -2.86 -27.44 -41.99
C GLN A 916 -2.47 -27.92 -40.58
N GLU A 917 -1.18 -28.14 -40.33
CA GLU A 917 -0.62 -28.47 -39.02
C GLU A 917 -0.76 -27.28 -38.05
N ASP A 918 -0.38 -26.07 -38.48
CA ASP A 918 -0.54 -24.81 -37.73
C ASP A 918 -2.01 -24.49 -37.42
N LEU A 919 -2.92 -24.73 -38.37
CA LEU A 919 -4.36 -24.51 -38.18
C LEU A 919 -4.93 -25.50 -37.16
N LEU A 920 -4.50 -26.77 -37.20
CA LEU A 920 -4.91 -27.77 -36.24
C LEU A 920 -4.39 -27.45 -34.83
N GLU A 921 -3.13 -27.02 -34.71
CA GLU A 921 -2.56 -26.58 -33.43
C GLU A 921 -3.27 -25.32 -32.92
N SER A 922 -3.52 -24.33 -33.77
CA SER A 922 -4.28 -23.14 -33.38
C SER A 922 -5.70 -23.48 -32.93
N GLN A 923 -6.33 -24.48 -33.54
CA GLN A 923 -7.66 -24.95 -33.15
C GLN A 923 -7.64 -25.70 -31.80
N THR A 924 -6.62 -26.49 -31.49
CA THR A 924 -6.49 -27.13 -30.16
C THR A 924 -6.14 -26.11 -29.08
N GLN A 925 -5.24 -25.16 -29.37
CA GLN A 925 -4.95 -24.02 -28.50
C GLN A 925 -6.21 -23.18 -28.22
N HIS A 926 -7.00 -22.84 -29.23
CA HIS A 926 -8.28 -22.13 -29.04
C HIS A 926 -9.26 -22.94 -28.17
N SER A 927 -9.32 -24.26 -28.33
CA SER A 927 -10.15 -25.12 -27.45
C SER A 927 -9.64 -25.13 -26.00
N ALA A 928 -8.33 -25.04 -25.76
CA ALA A 928 -7.77 -24.92 -24.43
C ALA A 928 -8.10 -23.58 -23.79
N CYS A 929 -7.84 -22.47 -24.49
CA CYS A 929 -8.18 -21.12 -24.03
C CYS A 929 -9.68 -20.93 -23.77
N TYR A 930 -10.56 -21.56 -24.57
CA TYR A 930 -12.01 -21.55 -24.33
C TYR A 930 -12.38 -22.30 -23.04
N ASN A 931 -11.79 -23.47 -22.79
CA ASN A 931 -12.01 -24.22 -21.56
C ASN A 931 -11.43 -23.51 -20.32
N GLU A 932 -10.37 -22.72 -20.46
CA GLU A 932 -9.85 -21.86 -19.38
C GLU A 932 -10.77 -20.66 -19.14
N LEU A 933 -11.30 -20.03 -20.19
CA LEU A 933 -12.28 -18.95 -20.06
C LEU A 933 -13.54 -19.40 -19.30
N VAL A 934 -14.09 -20.59 -19.63
CA VAL A 934 -15.25 -21.15 -18.92
C VAL A 934 -14.95 -21.38 -17.43
N LYS A 935 -13.76 -21.88 -17.07
CA LYS A 935 -13.37 -22.00 -15.65
C LYS A 935 -13.29 -20.64 -14.95
N ILE A 936 -12.74 -19.62 -15.62
CA ILE A 936 -12.67 -18.26 -15.09
C ILE A 936 -14.07 -17.66 -14.91
N GLU A 937 -15.02 -17.96 -15.80
CA GLU A 937 -16.44 -17.57 -15.65
C GLU A 937 -17.11 -18.30 -14.46
N GLU A 938 -16.85 -19.60 -14.27
CA GLU A 938 -17.33 -20.37 -13.11
C GLU A 938 -16.73 -19.84 -11.79
N GLU A 939 -15.41 -19.61 -11.72
CA GLU A 939 -14.73 -19.02 -10.57
C GLU A 939 -15.24 -17.60 -10.26
N PHE A 940 -15.52 -16.80 -11.29
CA PHE A 940 -16.07 -15.45 -11.15
C PHE A 940 -17.49 -15.46 -10.56
N ASP A 941 -18.37 -16.37 -11.00
CA ASP A 941 -19.71 -16.49 -10.43
C ASP A 941 -19.70 -17.03 -8.99
N VAL A 942 -18.73 -17.87 -8.61
CA VAL A 942 -18.48 -18.25 -7.20
C VAL A 942 -18.03 -17.04 -6.38
N LEU A 943 -17.01 -16.29 -6.83
CA LEU A 943 -16.53 -15.07 -6.13
C LEU A 943 -17.63 -14.01 -5.98
N LYS A 944 -18.54 -13.93 -6.95
CA LYS A 944 -19.71 -13.03 -6.96
C LYS A 944 -20.81 -13.50 -5.99
N ALA A 945 -20.98 -14.80 -5.80
CA ALA A 945 -21.83 -15.36 -4.75
C ALA A 945 -21.24 -15.07 -3.35
N ASP A 946 -19.93 -15.30 -3.15
CA ASP A 946 -19.23 -14.99 -1.91
C ASP A 946 -19.27 -13.50 -1.57
N HIS A 947 -19.09 -12.61 -2.57
CA HIS A 947 -19.24 -11.17 -2.39
C HIS A 947 -20.67 -10.77 -1.98
N SER A 948 -21.70 -11.44 -2.54
CA SER A 948 -23.10 -11.25 -2.13
C SER A 948 -23.35 -11.71 -0.68
N GLN A 949 -22.69 -12.79 -0.24
CA GLN A 949 -22.77 -13.27 1.14
C GLN A 949 -22.03 -12.35 2.12
N LEU A 950 -20.80 -11.93 1.81
CA LEU A 950 -20.02 -10.97 2.58
C LEU A 950 -20.74 -9.61 2.71
N SER A 951 -21.39 -9.15 1.64
CA SER A 951 -22.19 -7.93 1.66
C SER A 951 -23.36 -8.02 2.65
N LYS A 952 -24.08 -9.15 2.69
CA LYS A 952 -25.16 -9.40 3.67
C LYS A 952 -24.63 -9.45 5.11
N VAL A 953 -23.50 -10.13 5.35
CA VAL A 953 -22.87 -10.18 6.68
C VAL A 953 -22.46 -8.79 7.14
N ASN A 954 -21.82 -8.01 6.26
CA ASN A 954 -21.42 -6.63 6.55
C ASN A 954 -22.64 -5.72 6.83
N GLN A 955 -23.76 -5.92 6.13
CA GLN A 955 -25.02 -5.21 6.40
C GLN A 955 -25.58 -5.55 7.79
N VAL A 956 -25.57 -6.83 8.19
CA VAL A 956 -26.01 -7.26 9.53
C VAL A 956 -25.10 -6.66 10.61
N SER A 957 -23.77 -6.79 10.49
CA SER A 957 -22.85 -6.24 11.48
C SER A 957 -22.89 -4.70 11.54
N SER A 958 -23.21 -4.01 10.44
CA SER A 958 -23.46 -2.57 10.44
C SER A 958 -24.73 -2.20 11.25
N MET A 959 -25.79 -3.00 11.16
CA MET A 959 -27.00 -2.84 11.98
C MET A 959 -26.74 -3.16 13.45
N GLU A 960 -25.93 -4.18 13.76
CA GLU A 960 -25.49 -4.49 15.13
C GLU A 960 -24.68 -3.33 15.73
N ILE A 961 -23.70 -2.80 14.99
CA ILE A 961 -22.89 -1.62 15.39
C ILE A 961 -23.78 -0.40 15.66
N ALA A 962 -24.77 -0.12 14.80
CA ALA A 962 -25.73 0.96 15.05
C ALA A 962 -26.51 0.73 16.35
N SER A 963 -27.04 -0.48 16.58
CA SER A 963 -27.78 -0.80 17.81
C SER A 963 -26.93 -0.73 19.08
N LEU A 964 -25.62 -0.99 18.98
CA LEU A 964 -24.66 -0.84 20.09
C LEU A 964 -24.30 0.63 20.31
N HIS A 965 -24.25 1.45 19.26
CA HIS A 965 -24.05 2.89 19.37
C HIS A 965 -25.22 3.58 20.07
N ASP A 966 -26.47 3.22 19.72
CA ASP A 966 -27.68 3.70 20.41
C ASP A 966 -27.67 3.30 21.91
N GLN A 967 -27.24 2.08 22.24
CA GLN A 967 -27.09 1.62 23.62
C GLN A 967 -26.00 2.37 24.40
N ILE A 968 -24.84 2.64 23.77
CA ILE A 968 -23.78 3.46 24.37
C ILE A 968 -24.31 4.86 24.65
N HIS A 969 -25.01 5.48 23.69
CA HIS A 969 -25.52 6.84 23.86
C HIS A 969 -26.60 6.94 24.96
N GLN A 970 -27.45 5.92 25.09
CA GLN A 970 -28.40 5.84 26.21
C GLN A 970 -27.68 5.71 27.56
N LEU A 971 -26.61 4.92 27.65
CA LEU A 971 -25.80 4.78 28.87
C LEU A 971 -25.03 6.06 29.22
N GLU A 972 -24.55 6.81 28.23
CA GLU A 972 -23.95 8.15 28.42
C GLU A 972 -24.97 9.15 28.99
N LEU A 973 -26.20 9.12 28.48
CA LEU A 973 -27.30 9.96 28.96
C LEU A 973 -27.68 9.61 30.41
N ASP A 974 -27.85 8.33 30.73
CA ASP A 974 -28.17 7.87 32.08
C ASP A 974 -27.04 8.12 33.09
N LEU A 975 -25.78 8.01 32.66
CA LEU A 975 -24.60 8.41 33.43
C LEU A 975 -24.62 9.92 33.73
N THR A 976 -24.90 10.75 32.72
CA THR A 976 -24.98 12.22 32.85
C THR A 976 -26.10 12.63 33.82
N ILE A 977 -27.28 12.02 33.68
CA ILE A 977 -28.43 12.21 34.60
C ILE A 977 -28.05 11.80 36.03
N THR A 978 -27.29 10.72 36.20
CA THR A 978 -26.84 10.23 37.51
C THR A 978 -25.78 11.13 38.14
N GLN A 979 -24.88 11.71 37.33
CA GLN A 979 -23.89 12.68 37.80
C GLN A 979 -24.54 13.99 38.29
N GLU A 980 -25.51 14.57 37.57
CA GLU A 980 -26.18 15.80 38.05
C GLU A 980 -27.09 15.53 39.26
N LYS A 981 -27.70 14.34 39.36
CA LYS A 981 -28.38 13.88 40.59
C LYS A 981 -27.39 13.86 41.77
N HIS A 982 -26.22 13.23 41.61
CA HIS A 982 -25.21 13.19 42.66
C HIS A 982 -24.71 14.59 43.05
N ARG A 983 -24.41 15.45 42.07
CA ARG A 983 -24.01 16.85 42.25
C ARG A 983 -25.09 17.67 42.98
N THR A 984 -26.37 17.36 42.77
CA THR A 984 -27.50 17.97 43.48
C THR A 984 -27.59 17.50 44.93
N CYS A 985 -27.51 16.18 45.17
CA CYS A 985 -27.45 15.64 46.53
C CYS A 985 -26.24 16.16 47.32
N GLN A 986 -25.07 16.33 46.67
CA GLN A 986 -23.88 16.91 47.30
C GLN A 986 -24.12 18.36 47.74
N LYS A 987 -24.74 19.20 46.91
CA LYS A 987 -25.16 20.57 47.28
C LYS A 987 -26.13 20.57 48.46
N GLU A 988 -27.10 19.64 48.51
CA GLU A 988 -28.01 19.51 49.64
C GLU A 988 -27.30 19.12 50.94
N VAL A 989 -26.36 18.17 50.89
CA VAL A 989 -25.57 17.77 52.06
C VAL A 989 -24.74 18.95 52.56
N SER A 990 -23.97 19.62 51.70
CA SER A 990 -23.18 20.80 52.09
C SER A 990 -24.05 21.95 52.63
N SER A 991 -25.28 22.10 52.15
CA SER A 991 -26.26 23.06 52.69
C SER A 991 -26.73 22.66 54.10
N ARG A 992 -27.04 21.38 54.32
CA ARG A 992 -27.38 20.84 55.65
C ARG A 992 -26.21 20.98 56.63
N ASP A 993 -24.98 20.73 56.20
CA ASP A 993 -23.78 20.90 57.01
C ASP A 993 -23.58 22.37 57.42
N GLN A 994 -23.81 23.33 56.51
CA GLN A 994 -23.80 24.76 56.85
C GLN A 994 -24.91 25.15 57.84
N VAL A 995 -26.09 24.53 57.78
CA VAL A 995 -27.16 24.74 58.77
C VAL A 995 -26.78 24.14 60.12
N ILE A 996 -26.19 22.94 60.15
CA ILE A 996 -25.69 22.31 61.37
C ILE A 996 -24.62 23.17 62.03
N LEU A 997 -23.64 23.69 61.26
CA LEU A 997 -22.60 24.58 61.78
C LEU A 997 -23.15 25.90 62.34
N ARG A 998 -24.22 26.46 61.76
CA ARG A 998 -24.91 27.63 62.34
C ARG A 998 -25.61 27.29 63.63
N LEU A 999 -26.39 26.21 63.67
CA LEU A 999 -27.07 25.74 64.88
C LEU A 999 -26.08 25.38 65.99
N GLN A 1000 -24.88 24.89 65.64
CA GLN A 1000 -23.79 24.66 66.59
C GLN A 1000 -23.28 25.99 67.17
N ALA A 1001 -23.01 27.00 66.35
CA ALA A 1001 -22.57 28.31 66.80
C ALA A 1001 -23.65 29.06 67.62
N ASP A 1002 -24.92 28.94 67.24
CA ASP A 1002 -26.06 29.48 67.99
C ASP A 1002 -26.20 28.79 69.36
N LEU A 1003 -26.00 27.46 69.41
CA LEU A 1003 -25.99 26.68 70.65
C LEU A 1003 -24.81 27.06 71.56
N ASP A 1004 -23.61 27.18 71.02
CA ASP A 1004 -22.41 27.58 71.77
C ASP A 1004 -22.57 29.03 72.31
N THR A 1005 -23.15 29.93 71.52
CA THR A 1005 -23.51 31.30 71.93
C THR A 1005 -24.56 31.29 73.04
N ALA A 1006 -25.58 30.44 72.95
CA ALA A 1006 -26.59 30.28 73.99
C ALA A 1006 -26.00 29.70 75.30
N GLN A 1007 -25.06 28.74 75.20
CA GLN A 1007 -24.33 28.21 76.35
C GLN A 1007 -23.42 29.28 76.99
N GLN A 1008 -22.74 30.10 76.19
CA GLN A 1008 -21.92 31.21 76.69
C GLN A 1008 -22.78 32.29 77.38
N ASN A 1009 -23.93 32.63 76.82
CA ASN A 1009 -24.87 33.56 77.46
C ASN A 1009 -25.42 32.98 78.78
N TYR A 1010 -25.78 31.69 78.80
CA TYR A 1010 -26.22 31.01 80.02
C TYR A 1010 -25.12 30.97 81.10
N SER A 1011 -23.87 30.71 80.72
CA SER A 1011 -22.75 30.75 81.68
C SER A 1011 -22.50 32.17 82.21
N GLY A 1012 -22.60 33.19 81.35
CA GLY A 1012 -22.55 34.60 81.74
C GLY A 1012 -23.62 34.97 82.76
N SER A 1013 -24.90 34.69 82.49
CA SER A 1013 -26.00 34.93 83.45
C SER A 1013 -25.87 34.12 84.74
N LEU A 1014 -25.25 32.94 84.69
CA LEU A 1014 -24.95 32.14 85.89
C LEU A 1014 -23.76 32.70 86.70
N GLU A 1015 -22.82 33.40 86.06
CA GLU A 1015 -21.77 34.19 86.71
C GLU A 1015 -22.36 35.47 87.35
N GLU A 1016 -23.23 36.18 86.65
CA GLU A 1016 -23.99 37.33 87.17
C GLU A 1016 -24.85 36.95 88.38
N LEU A 1017 -25.49 35.77 88.36
CA LEU A 1017 -26.25 35.25 89.49
C LEU A 1017 -25.37 35.00 90.72
N LYS A 1018 -24.15 34.47 90.56
CA LYS A 1018 -23.18 34.31 91.66
C LYS A 1018 -22.77 35.66 92.25
N ILE A 1019 -22.57 36.68 91.40
CA ILE A 1019 -22.24 38.05 91.83
C ILE A 1019 -23.40 38.64 92.63
N SER A 1020 -24.64 38.51 92.13
CA SER A 1020 -25.85 38.94 92.84
C SER A 1020 -26.05 38.20 94.17
N GLU A 1021 -25.79 36.89 94.22
CA GLU A 1021 -25.77 36.13 95.47
C GLU A 1021 -24.70 36.64 96.46
N ALA A 1022 -23.51 36.99 95.99
CA ALA A 1022 -22.44 37.53 96.82
C ALA A 1022 -22.80 38.92 97.37
N GLU A 1023 -23.44 39.76 96.56
CA GLU A 1023 -24.00 41.03 96.99
C GLU A 1023 -25.12 40.86 98.03
N LEU A 1024 -26.06 39.92 97.81
CA LEU A 1024 -27.11 39.58 98.77
C LEU A 1024 -26.53 39.04 100.09
N LYS A 1025 -25.48 38.20 100.04
CA LYS A 1025 -24.75 37.74 101.23
C LYS A 1025 -24.06 38.91 101.96
N ARG A 1026 -23.44 39.84 101.24
CA ARG A 1026 -22.84 41.08 101.79
C ARG A 1026 -23.88 42.00 102.44
N LEU A 1027 -25.03 42.21 101.78
CA LEU A 1027 -26.14 43.02 102.28
C LEU A 1027 -26.80 42.36 103.51
N SER A 1028 -26.98 41.03 103.50
CA SER A 1028 -27.46 40.27 104.67
C SER A 1028 -26.50 40.37 105.86
N GLY A 1029 -25.19 40.31 105.61
CA GLY A 1029 -24.17 40.57 106.63
C GLY A 1029 -24.30 41.98 107.23
N LYS A 1030 -24.41 43.01 106.39
CA LYS A 1030 -24.59 44.39 106.85
C LYS A 1030 -25.93 44.61 107.57
N LEU A 1031 -27.01 43.93 107.15
CA LEU A 1031 -28.29 43.96 107.85
C LEU A 1031 -28.18 43.36 109.27
N LYS A 1032 -27.48 42.23 109.42
CA LYS A 1032 -27.22 41.63 110.75
C LYS A 1032 -26.36 42.54 111.63
N GLN A 1033 -25.39 43.24 111.04
CA GLN A 1033 -24.54 44.20 111.74
C GLN A 1033 -25.36 45.39 112.26
N LEU A 1034 -26.20 46.00 111.41
CA LEU A 1034 -27.14 47.05 111.81
C LEU A 1034 -28.18 46.57 112.85
N GLN A 1035 -28.66 45.33 112.75
CA GLN A 1035 -29.54 44.72 113.77
C GLN A 1035 -28.84 44.53 115.12
N GLN A 1036 -27.52 44.30 115.13
CA GLN A 1036 -26.73 44.21 116.35
C GLN A 1036 -26.46 45.59 116.94
N GLU A 1037 -26.09 46.58 116.11
CA GLU A 1037 -25.97 47.98 116.52
C GLU A 1037 -27.28 48.53 117.11
N ILE A 1038 -28.45 48.15 116.57
CA ILE A 1038 -29.76 48.55 117.11
C ILE A 1038 -30.03 47.95 118.50
N ARG A 1039 -29.57 46.71 118.78
CA ARG A 1039 -29.66 46.11 120.12
C ARG A 1039 -28.74 46.80 121.11
N GLU A 1040 -27.48 47.01 120.75
CA GLU A 1040 -26.49 47.67 121.61
C GLU A 1040 -26.91 49.11 121.94
N ASN A 1041 -27.60 49.79 121.02
CA ASN A 1041 -28.24 51.08 121.31
C ASN A 1041 -29.49 50.96 122.21
N HIS A 1042 -30.30 49.89 122.12
CA HIS A 1042 -31.38 49.62 123.08
C HIS A 1042 -30.82 49.34 124.49
N ASP A 1043 -29.86 48.43 124.62
CA ASP A 1043 -29.23 48.10 125.90
C ASP A 1043 -28.61 49.34 126.57
N SER A 1044 -28.09 50.27 125.75
CA SER A 1044 -27.55 51.58 126.17
C SER A 1044 -28.64 52.59 126.58
N ILE A 1045 -29.80 52.57 125.94
CA ILE A 1045 -30.98 53.36 126.34
C ILE A 1045 -31.56 52.83 127.65
N ASP A 1046 -31.79 51.52 127.76
CA ASP A 1046 -32.28 50.87 128.98
C ASP A 1046 -31.32 51.14 130.16
N SER A 1047 -30.01 51.11 129.93
CA SER A 1047 -29.00 51.49 130.94
C SER A 1047 -29.15 52.94 131.41
N LYS A 1048 -29.49 53.87 130.51
CA LYS A 1048 -29.70 55.30 130.84
C LYS A 1048 -31.03 55.57 131.51
N ASP A 1049 -32.11 54.90 131.11
CA ASP A 1049 -33.41 55.04 131.78
C ASP A 1049 -33.35 54.48 133.22
N ASN A 1050 -32.56 53.41 133.46
CA ASN A 1050 -32.23 52.97 134.81
C ASN A 1050 -31.45 54.04 135.60
N GLN A 1051 -30.45 54.70 135.01
CA GLN A 1051 -29.74 55.82 135.66
C GLN A 1051 -30.65 57.01 135.95
N ILE A 1052 -31.54 57.39 135.03
CA ILE A 1052 -32.55 58.44 135.23
C ILE A 1052 -33.43 58.07 136.43
N THR A 1053 -33.90 56.82 136.50
CA THR A 1053 -34.71 56.30 137.62
C THR A 1053 -33.95 56.34 138.96
N GLU A 1054 -32.62 56.18 138.98
CA GLU A 1054 -31.79 56.38 140.18
C GLU A 1054 -31.64 57.87 140.55
N TYR A 1055 -31.45 58.74 139.56
CA TYR A 1055 -31.37 60.19 139.80
C TYR A 1055 -32.70 60.78 140.29
N GLU A 1056 -33.84 60.33 139.77
CA GLU A 1056 -35.18 60.74 140.24
C GLU A 1056 -35.40 60.38 141.71
N LYS A 1057 -35.08 59.14 142.12
CA LYS A 1057 -35.12 58.73 143.54
C LYS A 1057 -34.22 59.60 144.41
N LYS A 1058 -33.05 60.00 143.89
CA LYS A 1058 -32.10 60.85 144.61
C LYS A 1058 -32.54 62.31 144.70
N ILE A 1059 -33.29 62.80 143.72
CA ILE A 1059 -33.97 64.11 143.79
C ILE A 1059 -35.09 64.09 144.83
N GLN A 1060 -35.92 63.04 144.84
CA GLN A 1060 -36.99 62.87 145.86
C GLN A 1060 -36.42 62.82 147.28
N GLN A 1061 -35.27 62.15 147.48
CA GLN A 1061 -34.55 62.13 148.76
C GLN A 1061 -34.16 63.55 149.20
N LEU A 1062 -33.53 64.33 148.31
CA LEU A 1062 -33.07 65.69 148.61
C LEU A 1062 -34.21 66.68 148.85
N GLN A 1063 -35.35 66.52 148.15
CA GLN A 1063 -36.54 67.33 148.38
C GLN A 1063 -37.14 67.10 149.77
N HIS A 1064 -37.11 65.85 150.27
CA HIS A 1064 -37.56 65.54 151.63
C HIS A 1064 -36.64 66.16 152.70
N ASP A 1065 -35.32 66.13 152.47
CA ASP A 1065 -34.33 66.78 153.36
C ASP A 1065 -34.50 68.31 153.38
N GLU A 1066 -34.89 68.94 152.26
CA GLU A 1066 -35.17 70.38 152.16
C GLU A 1066 -36.44 70.80 152.92
N GLU A 1067 -37.54 70.03 152.81
CA GLU A 1067 -38.77 70.29 153.60
C GLU A 1067 -38.51 70.24 155.11
N MET A 1068 -37.69 69.30 155.57
CA MET A 1068 -37.31 69.19 156.99
C MET A 1068 -36.50 70.40 157.47
N ALA A 1069 -35.58 70.93 156.65
CA ALA A 1069 -34.81 72.13 156.97
C ALA A 1069 -35.67 73.41 156.99
N LEU A 1070 -36.70 73.49 156.14
CA LEU A 1070 -37.67 74.60 156.12
C LEU A 1070 -38.55 74.62 157.37
N GLN A 1071 -38.97 73.46 157.89
CA GLN A 1071 -39.68 73.40 159.17
C GLN A 1071 -38.80 73.92 160.33
N GLU A 1072 -37.54 73.49 160.40
CA GLU A 1072 -36.64 73.88 161.50
C GLU A 1072 -36.26 75.37 161.50
N THR A 1073 -36.19 76.01 160.32
CA THR A 1073 -35.96 77.45 160.19
C THR A 1073 -37.20 78.30 160.50
N SER A 1074 -38.41 77.79 160.20
CA SER A 1074 -39.67 78.48 160.57
C SER A 1074 -39.82 78.68 162.08
N TRP A 1075 -39.39 77.67 162.88
CA TRP A 1075 -39.57 77.67 164.34
C TRP A 1075 -38.67 78.69 165.05
N LYS A 1076 -37.44 78.90 164.54
CA LYS A 1076 -36.47 79.85 165.11
C LYS A 1076 -36.95 81.30 164.96
N ASN A 1077 -37.43 81.67 163.76
CA ASN A 1077 -37.90 83.02 163.45
C ASN A 1077 -39.11 83.50 164.28
N TYR A 1078 -39.89 82.60 164.90
CA TYR A 1078 -41.01 82.98 165.76
C TYR A 1078 -40.57 83.60 167.11
N THR A 1079 -39.32 83.36 167.53
CA THR A 1079 -38.87 83.68 168.91
C THR A 1079 -38.13 85.01 169.07
N GLU A 1080 -37.63 85.60 167.98
CA GLU A 1080 -36.65 86.70 168.06
C GLU A 1080 -37.27 88.10 167.98
N THR A 1081 -38.49 88.22 167.44
CA THR A 1081 -39.23 89.50 167.28
C THR A 1081 -39.92 90.00 168.56
N GLN A 1082 -39.86 89.26 169.68
CA GLN A 1082 -40.47 89.62 170.97
C GLN A 1082 -39.53 90.39 171.93
N ARG A 1083 -38.46 91.02 171.41
CA ARG A 1083 -37.44 91.75 172.22
C ARG A 1083 -37.03 93.13 171.70
N ARG A 1084 -37.79 93.72 170.78
CA ARG A 1084 -37.69 95.13 170.35
C ARG A 1084 -39.09 95.69 170.08
#